data_AF-A0A8K0NGF4-F1
#
_entry.id   AF-A0A8K0NGF4-F1
#
_cell.length_a   1.000
_cell.length_b   1.000
_cell.length_c   1.000
_cell.angle_alpha   90.00
_cell.angle_beta   90.00
_cell.angle_gamma   90.00
#
_symmetry.space_group_name_H-M   'P 1'
#
loop_
_entity.id
_entity.type
_entity.pdbx_description
1 polymer ?
#
loop_
_entity_poly.entity_id
_entity_poly.type
_entity_poly.pdbx_seq_one_letter_code
_entity_poly.pdbx_strand_id
1 'polypeptide(L)'
;MDNTDLIKTVRGLDQNGAGENGENLQLLWNLLVANPYDGFHAAEESSLRWLLKSMNGSGDAAEKLRRHPITWAILDCVFQKIPLFSLAKSLADRKFVSVLQHTLQDVAKPVQLTAPSPSSTKRKRSTAEAFSIDSLRSQAGCLTTAQALFTALNRLLERLDSTAERFSRDKLGAEHIKSLFCASADGAKDIAAPALRICRDLLASDLCDRTADCESWVRVISTIWDLHLQGPDDVMQVAKHLFEPIAVISARLGAFQSSDEIVVPSGLKAKWLSDLRRFMYRNFALPGRAAFVNTRELVAFRAALDSCSDMIHLAVPALYLFTSSAYRDMAKGGLRKDNAEWMKQVFQIAERAIHGRPDRNSLMQSILEQAIEQSSPVSVSDLRRICQDYCLQDSSTDWPLVAKIAQCETDVFQLSDDGIQLRKEVCERIAKHEHNQDDTAAIEEIIQTFRDGFRTRRDLPGFLHLWFEQLCKVESQKLEDNSPWFRVFLHRGTSEKKSGSSLQDTLESEMSPQRLAEMISWAKENSSTTSNPQALSVFASALAQSLHSEQYVDAAGRQLFDLVDGFKASSSFCALRWRVVSAAASWVHPNDRGDIWGKVKKRLAKTAEKSALLTAESYEAFKCCCRFWDIFSPDDDHVEEPAALVDVWMKRLSADIASARVFEGTRLTAAVGLGVDAEFDEQVGYQQYLAWILNASSRFSRLHFARTNKLPLALTGALAAQKSPNADGMAVLWNALLNNEINLSEANLTKDLTDRIIAALEESQKERDWPGEIGQMWIKILSSMPMDAFDRSQREKIMTALTKKQSSGTNSLADVNLTRWKLMLGLAAKVMKRPTFYAGLRFTDLVACSEALSSAPLPPQGSDVLVLELIGRFSLMATAVLRQMADHVDERSVEYFQGASAFVNNCQEQSGNTKAEDSGLPAFHMTLLKALATELSRSTNARSNQTLTSLLTLTRQALSKCVAGVISLCVSDKKLLNGRNTILDPIVLTATDASSAAAASEPFDFTGLKASSVRKLEKRTREAMQSGDLRAWKMHMFLQRHLSNAVEMPQPSAFDNLGNVPCGLGEPLLRELVDSVTENMDGLAKLGYLRGLMDSFKRGCDTDGQLLAIEHVADQLTTSPDFLLRTEEGFGLSMVHSELTSSLLRQPAHPHIICRILRGLLEKRPQGMSQWNVEVTLSTVSRLVRLDSSPAEHHPPYSWLCKLVEVIIKKHRIRLEGHFHLVLSTMQMLLQGLLARPAAPSSAAATATAAQEAHAHL
;
A
#
# COMPACT_ATOMS: atom_id res chain seq x y z
N MET A 1 -26.70 8.31 -45.33
CA MET A 1 -25.73 8.52 -46.41
C MET A 1 -25.57 7.19 -47.11
N ASP A 2 -25.76 7.14 -48.42
CA ASP A 2 -25.93 5.88 -49.17
C ASP A 2 -24.58 5.28 -49.60
N ASN A 3 -24.47 3.95 -49.61
CA ASN A 3 -23.29 3.18 -50.04
C ASN A 3 -22.83 3.53 -51.49
N THR A 4 -23.74 4.07 -52.30
CA THR A 4 -23.46 4.61 -53.64
C THR A 4 -22.48 5.79 -53.66
N ASP A 5 -22.40 6.58 -52.60
CA ASP A 5 -21.52 7.76 -52.55
C ASP A 5 -20.05 7.38 -52.28
N LEU A 6 -19.81 6.31 -51.51
CA LEU A 6 -18.47 5.76 -51.30
C LEU A 6 -17.92 5.16 -52.60
N ILE A 7 -18.70 4.35 -53.32
CA ILE A 7 -18.27 3.73 -54.59
C ILE A 7 -17.94 4.79 -55.65
N LYS A 8 -18.75 5.86 -55.74
CA LYS A 8 -18.47 6.99 -56.64
C LYS A 8 -17.18 7.71 -56.27
N THR A 9 -16.96 7.97 -54.97
CA THR A 9 -15.75 8.63 -54.47
C THR A 9 -14.50 7.80 -54.77
N VAL A 10 -14.54 6.49 -54.54
CA VAL A 10 -13.42 5.58 -54.82
C VAL A 10 -13.09 5.52 -56.32
N ARG A 11 -14.10 5.47 -57.20
CA ARG A 11 -13.90 5.54 -58.66
C ARG A 11 -13.35 6.89 -59.12
N GLY A 12 -13.70 7.97 -58.42
CA GLY A 12 -13.19 9.32 -58.69
C GLY A 12 -11.71 9.50 -58.36
N LEU A 13 -11.13 8.71 -57.46
CA LEU A 13 -9.70 8.81 -57.08
C LEU A 13 -8.75 8.47 -58.23
N ASP A 14 -9.14 7.56 -59.14
CA ASP A 14 -8.35 7.25 -60.34
C ASP A 14 -8.30 8.42 -61.33
N GLN A 15 -9.27 9.33 -61.31
CA GLN A 15 -9.37 10.47 -62.22
C GLN A 15 -8.85 11.77 -61.58
N ASN A 16 -9.19 12.01 -60.31
CA ASN A 16 -9.00 13.30 -59.63
C ASN A 16 -7.86 13.29 -58.59
N GLY A 17 -7.25 12.12 -58.32
CA GLY A 17 -6.18 12.00 -57.33
C GLY A 17 -6.60 12.37 -55.91
N ALA A 18 -5.62 12.72 -55.06
CA ALA A 18 -5.86 13.13 -53.67
C ALA A 18 -6.47 14.54 -53.51
N GLY A 19 -6.57 15.32 -54.59
CA GLY A 19 -6.90 16.75 -54.55
C GLY A 19 -5.68 17.63 -54.27
N GLU A 20 -5.76 18.93 -54.55
CA GLU A 20 -4.62 19.86 -54.37
C GLU A 20 -4.26 20.01 -52.88
N ASN A 21 -5.28 19.95 -52.01
CA ASN A 21 -5.16 20.09 -50.56
C ASN A 21 -5.52 18.80 -49.78
N GLY A 22 -5.55 17.64 -50.44
CA GLY A 22 -5.92 16.37 -49.78
C GLY A 22 -7.43 16.22 -49.54
N GLU A 23 -8.27 17.08 -50.11
CA GLU A 23 -9.71 17.09 -49.87
C GLU A 23 -10.41 15.77 -50.25
N ASN A 24 -9.93 15.08 -51.30
CA ASN A 24 -10.47 13.79 -51.71
C ASN A 24 -10.11 12.68 -50.72
N LEU A 25 -8.96 12.76 -50.04
CA LEU A 25 -8.59 11.83 -48.97
C LEU A 25 -9.45 12.05 -47.72
N GLN A 26 -9.71 13.31 -47.36
CA GLN A 26 -10.60 13.64 -46.23
C GLN A 26 -12.04 13.19 -46.49
N LEU A 27 -12.54 13.39 -47.72
CA LEU A 27 -13.85 12.90 -48.14
C LEU A 27 -13.92 11.38 -48.05
N LEU A 28 -12.90 10.68 -48.56
CA LEU A 28 -12.81 9.22 -48.48
C LEU A 28 -12.82 8.74 -47.02
N TRP A 29 -12.02 9.36 -46.14
CA TRP A 29 -11.98 9.02 -44.72
C TRP A 29 -13.36 9.18 -44.05
N ASN A 30 -14.03 10.32 -44.25
CA ASN A 30 -15.33 10.59 -43.65
C ASN A 30 -16.39 9.56 -44.10
N LEU A 31 -16.39 9.18 -45.38
CA LEU A 31 -17.30 8.17 -45.92
C LEU A 31 -16.97 6.76 -45.40
N LEU A 32 -15.69 6.40 -45.30
CA LEU A 32 -15.27 5.10 -44.76
C LEU A 32 -15.62 4.94 -43.28
N VAL A 33 -15.50 6.00 -42.47
CA VAL A 33 -15.87 5.96 -41.03
C VAL A 33 -17.39 5.92 -40.85
N ALA A 34 -18.15 6.65 -41.67
CA ALA A 34 -19.61 6.70 -41.57
C ALA A 34 -20.32 5.43 -42.06
N ASN A 35 -19.65 4.58 -42.84
CA ASN A 35 -20.26 3.38 -43.42
C ASN A 35 -20.19 2.17 -42.45
N PRO A 36 -21.32 1.69 -41.88
CA PRO A 36 -21.35 0.49 -41.05
C PRO A 36 -21.03 -0.76 -41.88
N TYR A 37 -20.35 -1.73 -41.27
CA TYR A 37 -19.93 -2.96 -41.95
C TYR A 37 -21.15 -3.78 -42.42
N ASP A 38 -21.33 -3.90 -43.74
CA ASP A 38 -22.48 -4.57 -44.39
C ASP A 38 -22.10 -5.87 -45.14
N GLY A 39 -20.85 -6.33 -45.01
CA GLY A 39 -20.33 -7.56 -45.62
C GLY A 39 -19.77 -7.40 -47.04
N PHE A 40 -19.91 -6.24 -47.68
CA PHE A 40 -19.32 -5.95 -48.99
C PHE A 40 -18.11 -5.00 -48.83
N HIS A 41 -16.92 -5.42 -49.29
CA HIS A 41 -15.64 -4.72 -49.07
C HIS A 41 -14.93 -4.26 -50.36
N ALA A 42 -15.66 -4.20 -51.48
CA ALA A 42 -15.07 -3.91 -52.79
C ALA A 42 -14.57 -2.46 -52.92
N ALA A 43 -15.24 -1.51 -52.26
CA ALA A 43 -14.84 -0.11 -52.24
C ALA A 43 -13.56 0.06 -51.40
N GLU A 44 -13.52 -0.56 -50.22
CA GLU A 44 -12.38 -0.63 -49.31
C GLU A 44 -11.14 -1.25 -50.00
N GLU A 45 -11.31 -2.37 -50.69
CA GLU A 45 -10.22 -3.03 -51.42
C GLU A 45 -9.70 -2.17 -52.58
N SER A 46 -10.59 -1.48 -53.28
CA SER A 46 -10.22 -0.56 -54.35
C SER A 46 -9.46 0.67 -53.81
N SER A 47 -9.89 1.23 -52.68
CA SER A 47 -9.16 2.29 -51.96
C SER A 47 -7.76 1.86 -51.54
N LEU A 48 -7.62 0.66 -50.94
CA LEU A 48 -6.31 0.11 -50.55
C LEU A 48 -5.38 -0.01 -51.76
N ARG A 49 -5.86 -0.63 -52.85
CA ARG A 49 -5.06 -0.85 -54.05
C ARG A 49 -4.62 0.46 -54.70
N TRP A 50 -5.48 1.47 -54.70
CA TRP A 50 -5.15 2.80 -55.21
C TRP A 50 -4.09 3.48 -54.33
N LEU A 51 -4.29 3.52 -53.02
CA LEU A 51 -3.33 4.13 -52.09
C LEU A 51 -1.94 3.49 -52.18
N LEU A 52 -1.86 2.15 -52.16
CA LEU A 52 -0.57 1.46 -52.28
C LEU A 52 0.10 1.69 -53.64
N LYS A 53 -0.67 1.76 -54.73
CA LYS A 53 -0.14 2.09 -56.06
C LYS A 53 0.41 3.52 -56.10
N SER A 54 -0.32 4.48 -55.54
CA SER A 54 0.04 5.90 -55.55
C SER A 54 1.19 6.26 -54.60
N MET A 55 1.36 5.49 -53.52
CA MET A 55 2.50 5.60 -52.61
C MET A 55 3.75 4.87 -53.09
N ASN A 56 3.66 4.05 -54.14
CA ASN A 56 4.79 3.29 -54.66
C ASN A 56 5.64 4.14 -55.61
N GLY A 57 6.94 4.29 -55.32
CA GLY A 57 7.89 5.08 -56.11
C GLY A 57 8.54 6.24 -55.31
N SER A 58 9.59 6.85 -55.87
CA SER A 58 10.44 7.84 -55.19
C SER A 58 10.11 9.30 -55.51
N GLY A 59 8.99 9.60 -56.18
CA GLY A 59 8.62 10.97 -56.53
C GLY A 59 7.98 11.75 -55.37
N ASP A 60 8.06 13.09 -55.41
CA ASP A 60 7.50 13.98 -54.37
C ASP A 60 6.00 13.75 -54.12
N ALA A 61 5.22 13.44 -55.16
CA ALA A 61 3.80 13.13 -55.01
C ALA A 61 3.55 11.85 -54.19
N ALA A 62 4.41 10.83 -54.36
CA ALA A 62 4.31 9.58 -53.61
C ALA A 62 4.80 9.77 -52.16
N GLU A 63 5.87 10.53 -51.94
CA GLU A 63 6.35 10.91 -50.61
C GLU A 63 5.29 11.72 -49.85
N LYS A 64 4.66 12.70 -50.51
CA LYS A 64 3.60 13.53 -49.92
C LYS A 64 2.44 12.68 -49.40
N LEU A 65 2.05 11.63 -50.13
CA LEU A 65 1.02 10.69 -49.70
C LEU A 65 1.48 9.81 -48.54
N ARG A 66 2.71 9.27 -48.59
CA ARG A 66 3.29 8.44 -47.51
C ARG A 66 3.42 9.21 -46.19
N ARG A 67 3.77 10.50 -46.26
CA ARG A 67 3.89 11.38 -45.10
C ARG A 67 2.58 11.99 -44.62
N HIS A 68 1.44 11.77 -45.29
CA HIS A 68 0.21 12.37 -44.82
C HIS A 68 -0.49 11.45 -43.79
N PRO A 69 -0.74 11.89 -42.54
CA PRO A 69 -1.27 11.02 -41.48
C PRO A 69 -2.61 10.36 -41.85
N ILE A 70 -3.50 11.09 -42.53
CA ILE A 70 -4.81 10.54 -42.95
C ILE A 70 -4.68 9.32 -43.88
N THR A 71 -3.60 9.21 -44.64
CA THR A 71 -3.36 8.07 -45.53
C THR A 71 -3.26 6.79 -44.71
N TRP A 72 -2.53 6.84 -43.60
CA TRP A 72 -2.36 5.72 -42.68
C TRP A 72 -3.61 5.47 -41.83
N ALA A 73 -4.37 6.51 -41.47
CA ALA A 73 -5.68 6.34 -40.83
C ALA A 73 -6.69 5.63 -41.76
N ILE A 74 -6.69 5.94 -43.05
CA ILE A 74 -7.50 5.23 -44.05
C ILE A 74 -7.04 3.76 -44.15
N LEU A 75 -5.74 3.50 -44.25
CA LEU A 75 -5.22 2.13 -44.28
C LEU A 75 -5.60 1.33 -43.04
N ASP A 76 -5.50 1.93 -41.86
CA ASP A 76 -5.91 1.36 -40.59
C ASP A 76 -7.41 0.95 -40.57
N CYS A 77 -8.31 1.84 -41.02
CA CYS A 77 -9.73 1.52 -41.15
C CYS A 77 -9.98 0.38 -42.16
N VAL A 78 -9.28 0.40 -43.29
CA VAL A 78 -9.44 -0.59 -44.36
C VAL A 78 -8.87 -1.95 -43.93
N PHE A 79 -7.77 -1.98 -43.18
CA PHE A 79 -7.19 -3.19 -42.58
C PHE A 79 -8.14 -3.89 -41.61
N GLN A 80 -9.11 -3.18 -41.03
CA GLN A 80 -10.10 -3.78 -40.14
C GLN A 80 -11.31 -4.32 -40.90
N LYS A 81 -11.67 -3.70 -42.03
CA LYS A 81 -12.88 -4.04 -42.81
C LYS A 81 -12.67 -5.15 -43.85
N ILE A 82 -11.52 -5.24 -44.50
CA ILE A 82 -11.29 -6.24 -45.55
C ILE A 82 -10.99 -7.62 -44.92
N PRO A 83 -11.65 -8.73 -45.31
CA PRO A 83 -11.29 -10.09 -44.86
C PRO A 83 -9.80 -10.41 -45.07
N LEU A 84 -9.16 -11.14 -44.15
CA LEU A 84 -7.69 -11.27 -44.14
C LEU A 84 -7.15 -11.91 -45.43
N PHE A 85 -7.89 -12.84 -46.03
CA PHE A 85 -7.50 -13.46 -47.29
C PHE A 85 -7.46 -12.48 -48.46
N SER A 86 -8.51 -11.66 -48.62
CA SER A 86 -8.55 -10.62 -49.67
C SER A 86 -7.52 -9.53 -49.41
N LEU A 87 -7.33 -9.16 -48.14
CA LEU A 87 -6.33 -8.20 -47.70
C LEU A 87 -4.91 -8.67 -48.07
N ALA A 88 -4.58 -9.93 -47.76
CA ALA A 88 -3.28 -10.53 -48.08
C ALA A 88 -2.93 -10.39 -49.56
N LYS A 89 -3.88 -10.73 -50.44
CA LYS A 89 -3.72 -10.61 -51.88
C LYS A 89 -3.47 -9.16 -52.31
N SER A 90 -4.27 -8.22 -51.81
CA SER A 90 -4.12 -6.80 -52.15
C SER A 90 -2.81 -6.20 -51.65
N LEU A 91 -2.32 -6.60 -50.47
CA LEU A 91 -1.02 -6.18 -49.94
C LEU A 91 0.16 -6.73 -50.77
N ALA A 92 0.06 -8.00 -51.18
CA ALA A 92 1.06 -8.67 -52.02
C ALA A 92 1.12 -8.05 -53.43
N ASP A 93 -0.02 -7.95 -54.12
CA ASP A 93 -0.15 -7.44 -55.48
C ASP A 93 0.40 -6.01 -55.62
N ARG A 94 0.37 -5.22 -54.53
CA ARG A 94 0.82 -3.82 -54.51
C ARG A 94 2.12 -3.59 -53.73
N LYS A 95 2.88 -4.63 -53.41
CA LYS A 95 4.20 -4.54 -52.77
C LYS A 95 4.21 -3.69 -51.48
N PHE A 96 3.25 -3.93 -50.58
CA PHE A 96 3.10 -3.16 -49.34
C PHE A 96 4.40 -2.97 -48.54
N VAL A 97 5.24 -4.00 -48.42
CA VAL A 97 6.49 -3.95 -47.65
C VAL A 97 7.47 -2.89 -48.19
N SER A 98 7.54 -2.71 -49.52
CA SER A 98 8.37 -1.67 -50.13
C SER A 98 7.84 -0.27 -49.83
N VAL A 99 6.51 -0.09 -49.84
CA VAL A 99 5.87 1.17 -49.43
C VAL A 99 6.16 1.47 -47.96
N LEU A 100 6.09 0.45 -47.10
CA LEU A 100 6.42 0.57 -45.68
C LEU A 100 7.89 0.98 -45.45
N GLN A 101 8.83 0.33 -46.14
CA GLN A 101 10.26 0.66 -46.07
C GLN A 101 10.50 2.12 -46.48
N HIS A 102 9.97 2.55 -47.63
CA HIS A 102 10.10 3.94 -48.07
C HIS A 102 9.47 4.92 -47.08
N THR A 103 8.29 4.60 -46.55
CA THR A 103 7.64 5.47 -45.56
C THR A 103 8.49 5.64 -44.30
N LEU A 104 9.00 4.55 -43.73
CA LEU A 104 9.83 4.60 -42.52
C LEU A 104 11.15 5.34 -42.78
N GLN A 105 11.77 5.16 -43.95
CA GLN A 105 12.97 5.89 -44.34
C GLN A 105 12.72 7.39 -44.51
N ASP A 106 11.57 7.77 -45.11
CA ASP A 106 11.17 9.16 -45.29
C ASP A 106 10.89 9.81 -43.91
N VAL A 107 10.12 9.14 -43.06
CA VAL A 107 9.71 9.65 -41.74
C VAL A 107 10.88 9.74 -40.76
N ALA A 108 11.86 8.83 -40.84
CA ALA A 108 13.07 8.86 -39.99
C ALA A 108 14.07 9.97 -40.35
N LYS A 109 13.79 10.81 -41.36
CA LYS A 109 14.64 11.91 -41.81
C LYS A 109 13.88 13.24 -41.82
N PRO A 110 13.67 13.89 -40.66
CA PRO A 110 13.04 15.20 -40.62
C PRO A 110 13.97 16.28 -41.21
N VAL A 111 13.39 17.26 -41.91
CA VAL A 111 14.10 18.43 -42.44
C VAL A 111 13.89 19.62 -41.49
N GLN A 112 14.98 20.26 -41.05
CA GLN A 112 14.89 21.49 -40.27
C GLN A 112 14.50 22.67 -41.18
N LEU A 113 13.28 23.18 -41.02
CA LEU A 113 12.84 24.42 -41.67
C LEU A 113 13.32 25.62 -40.83
N THR A 114 14.17 26.48 -41.40
CA THR A 114 14.54 27.78 -40.80
C THR A 114 13.29 28.65 -40.67
N ALA A 115 12.91 29.01 -39.44
CA ALA A 115 11.70 29.76 -39.14
C ALA A 115 11.72 31.20 -39.68
N PRO A 116 10.63 31.69 -40.31
CA PRO A 116 10.31 33.11 -40.31
C PRO A 116 9.66 33.51 -38.96
N SER A 117 9.87 34.76 -38.57
CA SER A 117 9.51 35.40 -37.29
C SER A 117 8.03 35.27 -36.85
N PRO A 118 7.73 35.35 -35.53
CA PRO A 118 6.40 35.08 -35.00
C PRO A 118 5.50 36.32 -35.11
N SER A 119 4.45 36.25 -35.92
CA SER A 119 3.35 37.22 -35.87
C SER A 119 2.06 36.61 -35.33
N SER A 120 1.69 37.10 -34.15
CA SER A 120 0.35 37.23 -33.58
C SER A 120 -0.29 36.03 -32.85
N THR A 121 -0.60 36.35 -31.61
CA THR A 121 -1.38 35.65 -30.59
C THR A 121 -2.88 35.64 -30.92
N LYS A 122 -3.48 34.44 -31.00
CA LYS A 122 -4.85 34.11 -30.55
C LYS A 122 -5.10 32.61 -30.70
N ARG A 123 -5.36 31.91 -29.58
CA ARG A 123 -5.79 30.51 -29.54
C ARG A 123 -7.00 30.31 -30.46
N LYS A 124 -6.81 29.57 -31.55
CA LYS A 124 -7.88 29.09 -32.44
C LYS A 124 -7.89 27.56 -32.40
N ARG A 125 -9.10 27.01 -32.25
CA ARG A 125 -9.49 25.61 -32.38
C ARG A 125 -8.70 24.88 -33.48
N SER A 126 -8.23 23.66 -33.17
CA SER A 126 -7.69 22.62 -34.07
C SER A 126 -7.64 23.00 -35.55
N THR A 127 -6.51 23.55 -35.99
CA THR A 127 -6.22 23.81 -37.40
C THR A 127 -6.00 22.48 -38.12
N ALA A 128 -6.77 22.23 -39.17
CA ALA A 128 -6.61 21.11 -40.08
C ALA A 128 -5.16 21.02 -40.58
N GLU A 129 -4.60 19.82 -40.58
CA GLU A 129 -3.24 19.53 -41.02
C GLU A 129 -3.05 19.95 -42.48
N ALA A 130 -2.02 20.75 -42.77
CA ALA A 130 -1.78 21.24 -44.12
C ALA A 130 -1.22 20.12 -45.01
N PHE A 131 -1.88 19.86 -46.14
CA PHE A 131 -1.42 18.95 -47.20
C PHE A 131 -0.26 19.59 -48.00
N SER A 132 0.85 19.90 -47.33
CA SER A 132 2.08 20.48 -47.90
C SER A 132 3.30 19.61 -47.58
N ILE A 133 4.15 19.35 -48.58
CA ILE A 133 5.31 18.46 -48.40
C ILE A 133 6.31 19.02 -47.37
N ASP A 134 6.46 20.35 -47.30
CA ASP A 134 7.40 20.99 -46.38
C ASP A 134 6.94 20.85 -44.92
N SER A 135 5.63 21.04 -44.65
CA SER A 135 5.10 20.82 -43.31
C SER A 135 5.18 19.36 -42.88
N LEU A 136 5.00 18.42 -43.82
CA LEU A 136 5.09 16.99 -43.57
C LEU A 136 6.54 16.49 -43.37
N ARG A 137 7.52 17.19 -43.94
CA ARG A 137 8.96 16.92 -43.70
C ARG A 137 9.47 17.49 -42.37
N SER A 138 8.72 18.36 -41.71
CA SER A 138 9.07 18.86 -40.37
C SER A 138 9.08 17.74 -39.32
N GLN A 139 9.80 17.93 -38.21
CA GLN A 139 9.85 16.97 -37.10
C GLN A 139 8.44 16.64 -36.55
N ALA A 140 7.59 17.66 -36.40
CA ALA A 140 6.20 17.47 -35.96
C ALA A 140 5.38 16.65 -36.98
N GLY A 141 5.50 16.97 -38.28
CA GLY A 141 4.82 16.24 -39.35
C GLY A 141 5.24 14.77 -39.44
N CYS A 142 6.54 14.50 -39.27
CA CYS A 142 7.08 13.13 -39.24
C CYS A 142 6.50 12.33 -38.06
N LEU A 143 6.43 12.91 -36.86
CA LEU A 143 5.90 12.22 -35.68
C LEU A 143 4.40 11.95 -35.76
N THR A 144 3.61 12.89 -36.29
CA THR A 144 2.17 12.65 -36.53
C THR A 144 1.95 11.53 -37.54
N THR A 145 2.78 11.47 -38.59
CA THR A 145 2.76 10.38 -39.57
C THR A 145 3.13 9.06 -38.92
N ALA A 146 4.20 9.03 -38.13
CA ALA A 146 4.65 7.85 -37.41
C ALA A 146 3.55 7.30 -36.49
N GLN A 147 2.83 8.18 -35.78
CA GLN A 147 1.73 7.77 -34.92
C GLN A 147 0.62 7.05 -35.70
N ALA A 148 0.19 7.62 -36.83
CA ALA A 148 -0.82 6.99 -37.68
C ALA A 148 -0.32 5.66 -38.29
N LEU A 149 0.95 5.63 -38.73
CA LEU A 149 1.61 4.44 -39.27
C LEU A 149 1.69 3.30 -38.24
N PHE A 150 2.25 3.55 -37.06
CA PHE A 150 2.37 2.53 -36.00
C PHE A 150 1.01 2.07 -35.51
N THR A 151 -0.01 2.94 -35.47
CA THR A 151 -1.39 2.54 -35.15
C THR A 151 -1.94 1.56 -36.19
N ALA A 152 -1.78 1.86 -37.48
CA ALA A 152 -2.21 0.99 -38.57
C ALA A 152 -1.52 -0.39 -38.52
N LEU A 153 -0.20 -0.39 -38.27
CA LEU A 153 0.58 -1.63 -38.15
C LEU A 153 0.19 -2.43 -36.90
N ASN A 154 -0.02 -1.76 -35.76
CA ASN A 154 -0.40 -2.44 -34.53
C ASN A 154 -1.74 -3.18 -34.69
N ARG A 155 -2.75 -2.50 -35.26
CA ARG A 155 -4.07 -3.13 -35.50
C ARG A 155 -4.02 -4.23 -36.54
N LEU A 156 -3.18 -4.09 -37.58
CA LEU A 156 -2.94 -5.16 -38.53
C LEU A 156 -2.39 -6.40 -37.82
N LEU A 157 -1.32 -6.23 -37.03
CA LEU A 157 -0.65 -7.34 -36.32
C LEU A 157 -1.55 -8.02 -35.28
N GLU A 158 -2.30 -7.26 -34.47
CA GLU A 158 -3.28 -7.81 -33.51
C GLU A 158 -4.35 -8.67 -34.19
N ARG A 159 -4.75 -8.30 -35.40
CA ARG A 159 -5.68 -9.09 -36.21
C ARG A 159 -5.08 -10.39 -36.73
N LEU A 160 -3.76 -10.48 -36.91
CA LEU A 160 -3.09 -11.72 -37.33
C LEU A 160 -3.00 -12.75 -36.19
N ASP A 161 -2.96 -12.30 -34.93
CA ASP A 161 -2.79 -13.17 -33.75
C ASP A 161 -4.12 -13.75 -33.21
N SER A 162 -5.26 -13.11 -33.48
CA SER A 162 -6.59 -13.46 -32.93
C SER A 162 -7.31 -14.64 -33.61
N THR A 163 -6.68 -15.33 -34.56
CA THR A 163 -7.32 -16.39 -35.38
C THR A 163 -7.26 -17.78 -34.72
N ALA A 164 -8.09 -18.00 -33.69
CA ALA A 164 -8.07 -19.22 -32.85
C ALA A 164 -8.63 -20.50 -33.52
N GLU A 165 -9.39 -20.40 -34.61
CA GLU A 165 -9.98 -21.58 -35.27
C GLU A 165 -9.02 -22.23 -36.30
N ARG A 166 -8.83 -23.55 -36.20
CA ARG A 166 -7.73 -24.25 -36.90
C ARG A 166 -7.84 -24.28 -38.43
N PHE A 167 -8.99 -23.96 -39.05
CA PHE A 167 -9.24 -24.10 -40.51
C PHE A 167 -10.14 -23.02 -41.14
N SER A 168 -10.00 -21.74 -40.80
CA SER A 168 -10.73 -20.65 -41.48
C SER A 168 -9.92 -20.05 -42.65
N ARG A 169 -10.61 -19.50 -43.67
CA ARG A 169 -9.96 -18.74 -44.78
C ARG A 169 -9.18 -17.53 -44.25
N ASP A 170 -9.61 -16.96 -43.13
CA ASP A 170 -8.94 -15.84 -42.49
C ASP A 170 -7.60 -16.24 -41.85
N LYS A 171 -7.45 -17.46 -41.33
CA LYS A 171 -6.15 -17.98 -40.87
C LYS A 171 -5.15 -18.10 -42.02
N LEU A 172 -5.58 -18.61 -43.17
CA LEU A 172 -4.73 -18.67 -44.37
C LEU A 172 -4.32 -17.24 -44.82
N GLY A 173 -5.27 -16.30 -44.79
CA GLY A 173 -4.98 -14.88 -45.03
C GLY A 173 -3.97 -14.29 -44.04
N ALA A 174 -4.10 -14.61 -42.75
CA ALA A 174 -3.17 -14.16 -41.73
C ALA A 174 -1.73 -14.64 -41.98
N GLU A 175 -1.57 -15.94 -42.28
CA GLU A 175 -0.25 -16.52 -42.60
C GLU A 175 0.33 -15.96 -43.91
N HIS A 176 -0.50 -15.67 -44.91
CA HIS A 176 -0.03 -14.98 -46.12
C HIS A 176 0.47 -13.56 -45.82
N ILE A 177 -0.22 -12.80 -44.96
CA ILE A 177 0.26 -11.46 -44.56
C ILE A 177 1.57 -11.57 -43.78
N LYS A 178 1.69 -12.51 -42.84
CA LYS A 178 2.95 -12.78 -42.12
C LYS A 178 4.10 -13.11 -43.08
N SER A 179 3.83 -13.92 -44.10
CA SER A 179 4.82 -14.31 -45.12
C SER A 179 5.38 -13.15 -45.93
N LEU A 180 4.66 -12.01 -46.02
CA LEU A 180 5.17 -10.80 -46.68
C LEU A 180 6.39 -10.22 -45.96
N PHE A 181 6.48 -10.41 -44.63
CA PHE A 181 7.57 -9.93 -43.80
C PHE A 181 8.72 -10.94 -43.65
N CYS A 182 8.62 -12.14 -44.24
CA CYS A 182 9.66 -13.16 -44.24
C CYS A 182 10.83 -12.80 -45.19
N ALA A 183 11.50 -11.68 -44.93
CA ALA A 183 12.72 -11.26 -45.60
C ALA A 183 13.97 -11.76 -44.86
N SER A 184 15.16 -11.63 -45.48
CA SER A 184 16.43 -11.80 -44.77
C SER A 184 16.60 -10.74 -43.68
N ALA A 185 17.52 -10.95 -42.74
CA ALA A 185 17.85 -9.96 -41.71
C ALA A 185 18.25 -8.59 -42.28
N ASP A 186 18.91 -8.57 -43.45
CA ASP A 186 19.26 -7.32 -44.14
C ASP A 186 18.00 -6.56 -44.62
N GLY A 187 17.01 -7.27 -45.17
CA GLY A 187 15.74 -6.68 -45.57
C GLY A 187 14.84 -6.26 -44.38
N ALA A 188 14.88 -7.02 -43.27
CA ALA A 188 14.15 -6.68 -42.05
C ALA A 188 14.74 -5.46 -41.33
N LYS A 189 16.07 -5.31 -41.36
CA LYS A 189 16.79 -4.13 -40.86
C LYS A 189 16.33 -2.84 -41.54
N ASP A 190 16.06 -2.87 -42.84
CA ASP A 190 15.59 -1.69 -43.58
C ASP A 190 14.23 -1.16 -43.10
N ILE A 191 13.50 -1.95 -42.30
CA ILE A 191 12.27 -1.56 -41.61
C ILE A 191 12.58 -1.21 -40.15
N ALA A 192 13.26 -2.09 -39.41
CA ALA A 192 13.46 -1.95 -37.97
C ALA A 192 14.39 -0.78 -37.61
N ALA A 193 15.47 -0.55 -38.36
CA ALA A 193 16.43 0.50 -38.03
C ALA A 193 15.85 1.91 -38.17
N PRO A 194 15.17 2.28 -39.29
CA PRO A 194 14.49 3.58 -39.37
C PRO A 194 13.36 3.71 -38.35
N ALA A 195 12.62 2.64 -38.05
CA ALA A 195 11.56 2.68 -37.05
C ALA A 195 12.09 2.98 -35.63
N LEU A 196 13.23 2.39 -35.23
CA LEU A 196 13.88 2.71 -33.96
C LEU A 196 14.43 4.13 -33.93
N ARG A 197 14.92 4.66 -35.06
CA ARG A 197 15.33 6.07 -35.15
C ARG A 197 14.15 7.02 -34.93
N ILE A 198 12.96 6.68 -35.41
CA ILE A 198 11.74 7.46 -35.13
C ILE A 198 11.43 7.47 -33.62
N CYS A 199 11.55 6.33 -32.92
CA CYS A 199 11.40 6.28 -31.46
C CYS A 199 12.43 7.17 -30.74
N ARG A 200 13.69 7.14 -31.18
CA ARG A 200 14.76 8.01 -30.67
C ARG A 200 14.42 9.49 -30.89
N ASP A 201 13.95 9.85 -32.07
CA ASP A 201 13.65 11.22 -32.45
C ASP A 201 12.39 11.76 -31.74
N LEU A 202 11.44 10.88 -31.40
CA LEU A 202 10.30 11.21 -30.51
C LEU A 202 10.80 11.64 -29.13
N LEU A 203 11.71 10.84 -28.53
CA LEU A 203 12.33 11.19 -27.24
C LEU A 203 13.22 12.43 -27.32
N ALA A 204 13.70 12.81 -28.51
CA ALA A 204 14.43 14.05 -28.72
C ALA A 204 13.53 15.29 -28.79
N SER A 205 12.20 15.11 -28.81
CA SER A 205 11.23 16.17 -29.10
C SER A 205 10.35 16.51 -27.90
N ASP A 206 9.92 17.77 -27.82
CA ASP A 206 8.91 18.23 -26.85
C ASP A 206 7.50 17.66 -27.10
N LEU A 207 7.36 16.78 -28.10
CA LEU A 207 6.09 16.18 -28.52
C LEU A 207 5.83 14.81 -27.89
N CYS A 208 6.76 14.29 -27.09
CA CYS A 208 6.60 13.01 -26.40
C CYS A 208 5.31 12.96 -25.55
N ASP A 209 5.01 14.01 -24.77
CA ASP A 209 3.80 14.09 -23.94
C ASP A 209 2.50 14.24 -24.75
N ARG A 210 2.60 14.66 -26.02
CA ARG A 210 1.44 14.95 -26.88
C ARG A 210 1.08 13.79 -27.81
N THR A 211 1.98 12.82 -27.97
CA THR A 211 1.81 11.72 -28.92
C THR A 211 1.06 10.57 -28.23
N ALA A 212 -0.24 10.46 -28.50
CA ALA A 212 -1.07 9.39 -27.96
C ALA A 212 -0.68 8.00 -28.52
N ASP A 213 -0.87 6.96 -27.71
CA ASP A 213 -0.69 5.54 -28.09
C ASP A 213 0.72 5.11 -28.55
N CYS A 214 1.77 5.87 -28.19
CA CYS A 214 3.16 5.54 -28.54
C CYS A 214 3.76 4.33 -27.78
N GLU A 215 3.07 3.84 -26.74
CA GLU A 215 3.53 2.71 -25.92
C GLU A 215 3.73 1.41 -26.71
N SER A 216 3.01 1.23 -27.83
CA SER A 216 3.06 0.01 -28.64
C SER A 216 4.19 -0.04 -29.67
N TRP A 217 4.89 1.07 -29.92
CA TRP A 217 5.79 1.20 -31.07
C TRP A 217 6.94 0.19 -31.04
N VAL A 218 7.64 0.06 -29.90
CA VAL A 218 8.74 -0.89 -29.76
C VAL A 218 8.27 -2.33 -29.93
N ARG A 219 7.09 -2.67 -29.38
CA ARG A 219 6.45 -3.98 -29.60
C ARG A 219 6.17 -4.24 -31.08
N VAL A 220 5.60 -3.27 -31.80
CA VAL A 220 5.33 -3.39 -33.25
C VAL A 220 6.62 -3.65 -34.02
N ILE A 221 7.70 -2.91 -33.72
CA ILE A 221 9.02 -3.12 -34.33
C ILE A 221 9.53 -4.53 -34.04
N SER A 222 9.46 -4.98 -32.79
CA SER A 222 9.89 -6.33 -32.41
C SER A 222 9.06 -7.42 -33.11
N THR A 223 7.74 -7.25 -33.24
CA THR A 223 6.89 -8.23 -33.91
C THR A 223 7.20 -8.31 -35.40
N ILE A 224 7.42 -7.17 -36.06
CA ILE A 224 7.80 -7.17 -37.48
C ILE A 224 9.17 -7.82 -37.67
N TRP A 225 10.13 -7.52 -36.80
CA TRP A 225 11.41 -8.21 -36.80
C TRP A 225 11.22 -9.71 -36.59
N ASP A 226 10.44 -10.18 -35.62
CA ASP A 226 10.24 -11.61 -35.34
C ASP A 226 9.61 -12.40 -36.52
N LEU A 227 9.02 -11.73 -37.52
CA LEU A 227 8.47 -12.36 -38.74
C LEU A 227 9.52 -12.65 -39.85
N HIS A 228 10.74 -12.13 -39.72
CA HIS A 228 11.80 -12.35 -40.72
C HIS A 228 12.32 -13.80 -40.72
N LEU A 229 13.07 -14.17 -41.77
CA LEU A 229 13.76 -15.45 -41.84
C LEU A 229 14.99 -15.42 -40.93
N GLN A 230 14.85 -16.04 -39.74
CA GLN A 230 15.92 -16.11 -38.74
C GLN A 230 17.15 -16.85 -39.29
N GLY A 231 18.33 -16.26 -39.09
CA GLY A 231 19.61 -16.76 -39.59
C GLY A 231 20.80 -16.45 -38.67
N PRO A 232 21.99 -16.98 -39.00
CA PRO A 232 23.20 -16.75 -38.20
C PRO A 232 23.70 -15.29 -38.27
N ASP A 233 23.35 -14.55 -39.32
CA ASP A 233 23.77 -13.16 -39.54
C ASP A 233 22.95 -12.13 -38.75
N ASP A 234 21.82 -12.53 -38.16
CA ASP A 234 20.88 -11.64 -37.47
C ASP A 234 21.56 -10.85 -36.35
N VAL A 235 22.37 -11.54 -35.53
CA VAL A 235 23.10 -10.94 -34.41
C VAL A 235 24.05 -9.84 -34.88
N MET A 236 24.63 -10.00 -36.07
CA MET A 236 25.55 -9.03 -36.65
C MET A 236 24.82 -7.81 -37.22
N GLN A 237 23.64 -8.02 -37.82
CA GLN A 237 22.78 -6.92 -38.28
C GLN A 237 22.26 -6.09 -37.10
N VAL A 238 21.86 -6.76 -36.01
CA VAL A 238 21.46 -6.09 -34.76
C VAL A 238 22.62 -5.29 -34.18
N ALA A 239 23.80 -5.90 -34.05
CA ALA A 239 25.00 -5.25 -33.53
C ALA A 239 25.36 -3.97 -34.31
N LYS A 240 25.35 -4.04 -35.65
CA LYS A 240 25.82 -2.93 -36.50
C LYS A 240 24.80 -1.83 -36.72
N HIS A 241 23.50 -2.14 -36.70
CA HIS A 241 22.48 -1.22 -37.20
C HIS A 241 21.34 -0.92 -36.23
N LEU A 242 21.07 -1.82 -35.27
CA LEU A 242 19.97 -1.65 -34.31
C LEU A 242 20.46 -1.30 -32.91
N PHE A 243 21.69 -1.66 -32.55
CA PHE A 243 22.25 -1.42 -31.21
C PHE A 243 22.34 0.08 -30.87
N GLU A 244 22.87 0.89 -31.78
CA GLU A 244 23.03 2.34 -31.59
C GLU A 244 21.72 3.05 -31.18
N PRO A 245 20.61 2.99 -31.95
CA PRO A 245 19.38 3.65 -31.55
C PRO A 245 18.79 3.07 -30.26
N ILE A 246 18.95 1.76 -29.99
CA ILE A 246 18.47 1.12 -28.77
C ILE A 246 19.24 1.61 -27.53
N ALA A 247 20.56 1.77 -27.63
CA ALA A 247 21.40 2.29 -26.56
C ALA A 247 20.99 3.73 -26.19
N VAL A 248 20.78 4.59 -27.19
CA VAL A 248 20.34 5.98 -26.98
C VAL A 248 18.94 6.03 -26.37
N ILE A 249 17.99 5.22 -26.86
CA ILE A 249 16.63 5.16 -26.27
C ILE A 249 16.71 4.71 -24.81
N SER A 250 17.52 3.70 -24.50
CA SER A 250 17.66 3.17 -23.14
C SER A 250 18.26 4.20 -22.18
N ALA A 251 19.28 4.94 -22.63
CA ALA A 251 19.87 6.04 -21.84
C ALA A 251 18.84 7.13 -21.54
N ARG A 252 18.09 7.59 -22.55
CA ARG A 252 17.07 8.63 -22.41
C ARG A 252 15.91 8.23 -21.49
N LEU A 253 15.52 6.96 -21.52
CA LEU A 253 14.52 6.42 -20.61
C LEU A 253 15.05 6.23 -19.17
N GLY A 254 16.33 6.49 -18.90
CA GLY A 254 16.93 6.28 -17.58
C GLY A 254 17.02 4.81 -17.20
N ALA A 255 17.46 3.96 -18.14
CA ALA A 255 17.73 2.54 -17.87
C ALA A 255 19.02 2.32 -17.06
N PHE A 256 19.90 3.32 -17.07
CA PHE A 256 21.16 3.41 -16.34
C PHE A 256 21.50 4.90 -16.15
N GLN A 257 22.38 5.21 -15.20
CA GLN A 257 22.82 6.58 -14.95
C GLN A 257 23.46 7.19 -16.21
N SER A 258 22.89 8.29 -16.70
CA SER A 258 23.35 9.00 -17.89
C SER A 258 22.95 10.48 -17.80
N SER A 259 23.79 11.37 -18.35
CA SER A 259 23.46 12.79 -18.52
C SER A 259 22.29 13.04 -19.47
N ASP A 260 21.93 12.05 -20.27
CA ASP A 260 20.91 12.17 -21.32
C ASP A 260 19.52 11.70 -20.86
N GLU A 261 19.33 11.40 -19.56
CA GLU A 261 18.04 11.02 -19.02
C GLU A 261 17.02 12.16 -19.18
N ILE A 262 15.84 11.82 -19.70
CA ILE A 262 14.73 12.75 -19.87
C ILE A 262 13.53 12.31 -19.03
N VAL A 263 12.69 13.27 -18.64
CA VAL A 263 11.46 13.00 -17.93
C VAL A 263 10.42 12.47 -18.92
N VAL A 264 9.97 11.24 -18.72
CA VAL A 264 9.01 10.54 -19.60
C VAL A 264 7.89 9.92 -18.74
N PRO A 265 6.64 9.82 -19.23
CA PRO A 265 5.57 9.12 -18.51
C PRO A 265 5.98 7.72 -18.04
N SER A 266 5.71 7.39 -16.77
CA SER A 266 6.17 6.13 -16.14
C SER A 266 5.67 4.88 -16.85
N GLY A 267 4.44 4.90 -17.39
CA GLY A 267 3.87 3.81 -18.19
C GLY A 267 4.65 3.53 -19.48
N LEU A 268 5.03 4.60 -20.20
CA LEU A 268 5.82 4.52 -21.43
C LEU A 268 7.24 4.01 -21.14
N LYS A 269 7.90 4.56 -20.11
CA LYS A 269 9.23 4.13 -19.64
C LYS A 269 9.25 2.64 -19.33
N ALA A 270 8.28 2.16 -18.53
CA ALA A 270 8.20 0.76 -18.15
C ALA A 270 8.00 -0.18 -19.36
N LYS A 271 7.07 0.16 -20.27
CA LYS A 271 6.76 -0.66 -21.45
C LYS A 271 7.91 -0.72 -22.44
N TRP A 272 8.46 0.43 -22.85
CA TRP A 272 9.55 0.47 -23.82
C TRP A 272 10.81 -0.23 -23.30
N LEU A 273 11.19 -0.03 -22.03
CA LEU A 273 12.35 -0.74 -21.46
C LEU A 273 12.13 -2.26 -21.40
N SER A 274 10.92 -2.70 -21.08
CA SER A 274 10.56 -4.13 -21.09
C SER A 274 10.68 -4.72 -22.50
N ASP A 275 10.10 -4.05 -23.51
CA ASP A 275 10.11 -4.52 -24.89
C ASP A 275 11.52 -4.51 -25.50
N LEU A 276 12.33 -3.46 -25.24
CA LEU A 276 13.73 -3.39 -25.67
C LEU A 276 14.58 -4.49 -25.04
N ARG A 277 14.43 -4.75 -23.73
CA ARG A 277 15.15 -5.85 -23.05
C ARG A 277 14.78 -7.20 -23.67
N ARG A 278 13.50 -7.45 -23.95
CA ARG A 278 13.05 -8.69 -24.61
C ARG A 278 13.62 -8.82 -26.03
N PHE A 279 13.62 -7.74 -26.80
CA PHE A 279 14.17 -7.70 -28.15
C PHE A 279 15.68 -8.00 -28.15
N MET A 280 16.44 -7.32 -27.29
CA MET A 280 17.89 -7.50 -27.18
C MET A 280 18.29 -8.86 -26.59
N TYR A 281 17.51 -9.39 -25.65
CA TYR A 281 17.71 -10.73 -25.11
C TYR A 281 17.67 -11.79 -26.24
N ARG A 282 16.61 -11.76 -27.06
CA ARG A 282 16.38 -12.74 -28.13
C ARG A 282 17.36 -12.61 -29.30
N ASN A 283 17.61 -11.37 -29.74
CA ASN A 283 18.29 -11.12 -31.01
C ASN A 283 19.77 -10.74 -30.88
N PHE A 284 20.25 -10.41 -29.67
CA PHE A 284 21.63 -9.96 -29.46
C PHE A 284 22.37 -10.77 -28.38
N ALA A 285 21.85 -10.77 -27.14
CA ALA A 285 22.54 -11.39 -26.01
C ALA A 285 22.57 -12.92 -26.12
N LEU A 286 21.43 -13.57 -26.41
CA LEU A 286 21.35 -15.03 -26.49
C LEU A 286 22.17 -15.62 -27.65
N PRO A 287 22.10 -15.08 -28.89
CA PRO A 287 22.95 -15.55 -29.99
C PRO A 287 24.44 -15.26 -29.74
N GLY A 288 24.78 -14.08 -29.21
CA GLY A 288 26.17 -13.74 -28.86
C GLY A 288 26.76 -14.66 -27.79
N ARG A 289 25.95 -15.03 -26.78
CA ARG A 289 26.33 -16.04 -25.79
C ARG A 289 26.47 -17.43 -26.41
N ALA A 290 25.56 -17.83 -27.29
CA ALA A 290 25.66 -19.13 -27.98
C ALA A 290 26.97 -19.22 -28.80
N ALA A 291 27.35 -18.14 -29.49
CA ALA A 291 28.63 -18.05 -30.17
C ALA A 291 29.81 -18.21 -29.20
N PHE A 292 29.78 -17.53 -28.04
CA PHE A 292 30.82 -17.68 -27.02
C PHE A 292 30.92 -19.10 -26.47
N VAL A 293 29.80 -19.75 -26.15
CA VAL A 293 29.82 -21.12 -25.60
C VAL A 293 30.37 -22.13 -26.62
N ASN A 294 30.04 -21.95 -27.89
CA ASN A 294 30.45 -22.87 -28.95
C ASN A 294 31.88 -22.62 -29.46
N THR A 295 32.31 -21.35 -29.58
CA THR A 295 33.53 -20.95 -30.30
C THR A 295 34.43 -19.98 -29.52
N ARG A 296 34.02 -19.53 -28.33
CA ARG A 296 34.68 -18.49 -27.51
C ARG A 296 34.80 -17.13 -28.22
N GLU A 297 33.96 -16.88 -29.21
CA GLU A 297 33.89 -15.61 -29.93
C GLU A 297 32.94 -14.61 -29.27
N LEU A 298 33.33 -13.32 -29.31
CA LEU A 298 32.54 -12.18 -28.81
C LEU A 298 32.42 -11.08 -29.87
N VAL A 299 32.47 -11.46 -31.15
CA VAL A 299 32.59 -10.54 -32.29
C VAL A 299 31.39 -9.58 -32.36
N ALA A 300 30.17 -10.06 -32.11
CA ALA A 300 28.97 -9.21 -32.13
C ALA A 300 29.01 -8.08 -31.09
N PHE A 301 29.52 -8.34 -29.88
CA PHE A 301 29.62 -7.32 -28.83
C PHE A 301 30.69 -6.27 -29.14
N ARG A 302 31.82 -6.69 -29.72
CA ARG A 302 32.87 -5.76 -30.19
C ARG A 302 32.36 -4.91 -31.35
N ALA A 303 31.72 -5.53 -32.34
CA ALA A 303 31.14 -4.83 -33.49
C ALA A 303 30.09 -3.79 -33.07
N ALA A 304 29.29 -4.08 -32.04
CA ALA A 304 28.33 -3.12 -31.49
C ALA A 304 29.01 -1.87 -30.89
N LEU A 305 30.12 -2.05 -30.16
CA LEU A 305 30.88 -0.93 -29.61
C LEU A 305 31.65 -0.18 -30.70
N ASP A 306 32.24 -0.89 -31.66
CA ASP A 306 32.97 -0.31 -32.79
C ASP A 306 32.04 0.57 -33.65
N SER A 307 30.81 0.13 -33.89
CA SER A 307 29.78 0.93 -34.56
C SER A 307 29.30 2.15 -33.76
N CYS A 308 29.61 2.23 -32.46
CA CYS A 308 29.20 3.29 -31.55
C CYS A 308 30.40 4.03 -30.93
N SER A 309 31.53 4.10 -31.63
CA SER A 309 32.78 4.73 -31.14
C SER A 309 32.59 6.14 -30.59
N ASP A 310 31.67 6.91 -31.18
CA ASP A 310 31.42 8.31 -30.83
C ASP A 310 30.50 8.46 -29.60
N MET A 311 29.82 7.38 -29.19
CA MET A 311 28.85 7.35 -28.09
C MET A 311 29.14 6.25 -27.07
N ILE A 312 30.43 5.93 -26.85
CA ILE A 312 30.88 4.88 -25.91
C ILE A 312 30.29 5.05 -24.50
N HIS A 313 30.12 6.30 -24.05
CA HIS A 313 29.51 6.63 -22.75
C HIS A 313 28.05 6.15 -22.60
N LEU A 314 27.32 5.93 -23.71
CA LEU A 314 25.97 5.33 -23.71
C LEU A 314 26.01 3.85 -24.11
N ALA A 315 26.85 3.52 -25.09
CA ALA A 315 26.93 2.19 -25.68
C ALA A 315 27.43 1.13 -24.67
N VAL A 316 28.43 1.46 -23.85
CA VAL A 316 29.00 0.50 -22.88
C VAL A 316 28.02 0.17 -21.74
N PRO A 317 27.41 1.15 -21.04
CA PRO A 317 26.37 0.84 -20.05
C PRO A 317 25.19 0.09 -20.65
N ALA A 318 24.76 0.42 -21.88
CA ALA A 318 23.68 -0.32 -22.56
C ALA A 318 24.08 -1.78 -22.87
N LEU A 319 25.30 -2.00 -23.38
CA LEU A 319 25.82 -3.35 -23.63
C LEU A 319 25.81 -4.19 -22.35
N TYR A 320 26.31 -3.60 -21.25
CA TYR A 320 26.36 -4.29 -19.97
C TYR A 320 24.96 -4.57 -19.42
N LEU A 321 24.02 -3.63 -19.55
CA LEU A 321 22.64 -3.81 -19.14
C LEU A 321 21.96 -4.99 -19.85
N PHE A 322 22.08 -5.07 -21.18
CA PHE A 322 21.43 -6.14 -21.94
C PHE A 322 22.07 -7.51 -21.73
N THR A 323 23.38 -7.56 -21.53
CA THR A 323 24.10 -8.83 -21.29
C THR A 323 23.92 -9.33 -19.85
N SER A 324 23.98 -8.44 -18.85
CA SER A 324 23.75 -8.78 -17.43
C SER A 324 22.31 -9.18 -17.15
N SER A 325 21.32 -8.49 -17.74
CA SER A 325 19.91 -8.90 -17.66
C SER A 325 19.67 -10.27 -18.30
N ALA A 326 20.30 -10.55 -19.44
CA ALA A 326 20.26 -11.88 -20.05
C ALA A 326 20.92 -12.94 -19.16
N TYR A 327 22.07 -12.64 -18.55
CA TYR A 327 22.74 -13.56 -17.63
C TYR A 327 21.82 -13.97 -16.47
N ARG A 328 21.10 -13.02 -15.84
CA ARG A 328 20.17 -13.30 -14.74
C ARG A 328 19.10 -14.32 -15.13
N ASP A 329 18.53 -14.18 -16.33
CA ASP A 329 17.51 -15.10 -16.83
C ASP A 329 18.08 -16.51 -17.11
N MET A 330 19.38 -16.60 -17.40
CA MET A 330 20.09 -17.83 -17.73
C MET A 330 20.81 -18.51 -16.55
N ALA A 331 21.00 -17.81 -15.42
CA ALA A 331 21.76 -18.29 -14.27
C ALA A 331 21.17 -19.55 -13.59
N LYS A 332 19.95 -19.97 -13.96
CA LYS A 332 19.24 -21.14 -13.43
C LYS A 332 19.53 -22.45 -14.18
N GLY A 333 20.37 -22.45 -15.23
CA GLY A 333 20.65 -23.62 -16.08
C GLY A 333 21.99 -24.35 -15.83
N GLY A 334 22.14 -25.55 -16.42
CA GLY A 334 23.30 -26.44 -16.22
C GLY A 334 24.66 -25.96 -16.76
N LEU A 335 24.71 -24.84 -17.52
CA LEU A 335 25.94 -24.22 -18.05
C LEU A 335 26.42 -23.03 -17.22
N ARG A 336 26.16 -23.04 -15.90
CA ARG A 336 26.44 -21.91 -14.99
C ARG A 336 27.89 -21.41 -15.07
N LYS A 337 28.88 -22.30 -15.24
CA LYS A 337 30.31 -21.94 -15.31
C LYS A 337 30.64 -21.19 -16.60
N ASP A 338 30.20 -21.68 -17.75
CA ASP A 338 30.46 -21.02 -19.04
C ASP A 338 29.70 -19.69 -19.16
N ASN A 339 28.49 -19.61 -18.61
CA ASN A 339 27.72 -18.36 -18.56
C ASN A 339 28.39 -17.32 -17.65
N ALA A 340 28.98 -17.74 -16.54
CA ALA A 340 29.73 -16.85 -15.66
C ALA A 340 31.02 -16.35 -16.32
N GLU A 341 31.76 -17.24 -17.01
CA GLU A 341 32.95 -16.85 -17.75
C GLU A 341 32.63 -15.91 -18.92
N TRP A 342 31.55 -16.16 -19.65
CA TRP A 342 31.04 -15.27 -20.68
C TRP A 342 30.82 -13.85 -20.14
N MET A 343 30.12 -13.73 -19.01
CA MET A 343 29.80 -12.43 -18.41
C MET A 343 31.06 -11.69 -17.95
N LYS A 344 32.04 -12.40 -17.37
CA LYS A 344 33.36 -11.84 -17.02
C LYS A 344 34.09 -11.29 -18.24
N GLN A 345 34.07 -12.01 -19.36
CA GLN A 345 34.70 -11.53 -20.61
C GLN A 345 33.98 -10.31 -21.19
N VAL A 346 32.65 -10.24 -21.07
CA VAL A 346 31.87 -9.05 -21.46
C VAL A 346 32.24 -7.84 -20.58
N PHE A 347 32.37 -8.04 -19.26
CA PHE A 347 32.87 -6.98 -18.35
C PHE A 347 34.24 -6.45 -18.78
N GLN A 348 35.17 -7.33 -19.16
CA GLN A 348 36.48 -6.90 -19.66
C GLN A 348 36.41 -6.16 -21.00
N ILE A 349 35.47 -6.51 -21.88
CA ILE A 349 35.23 -5.75 -23.12
C ILE A 349 34.73 -4.33 -22.78
N ALA A 350 33.81 -4.22 -21.83
CA ALA A 350 33.28 -2.94 -21.35
C ALA A 350 34.38 -2.07 -20.71
N GLU A 351 35.20 -2.64 -19.81
CA GLU A 351 36.30 -1.94 -19.14
C GLU A 351 37.34 -1.42 -20.14
N ARG A 352 37.80 -2.27 -21.07
CA ARG A 352 38.78 -1.87 -22.10
C ARG A 352 38.27 -0.73 -22.98
N ALA A 353 36.98 -0.69 -23.27
CA ALA A 353 36.38 0.37 -24.10
C ALA A 353 36.36 1.74 -23.41
N ILE A 354 36.32 1.78 -22.06
CA ILE A 354 36.27 3.04 -21.30
C ILE A 354 37.61 3.43 -20.65
N HIS A 355 38.60 2.53 -20.62
CA HIS A 355 39.87 2.69 -19.88
C HIS A 355 40.59 4.04 -20.10
N GLY A 356 40.64 4.52 -21.35
CA GLY A 356 41.32 5.76 -21.72
C GLY A 356 40.48 7.05 -21.61
N ARG A 357 39.25 6.97 -21.09
CA ARG A 357 38.32 8.12 -21.04
C ARG A 357 38.41 8.92 -19.74
N PRO A 358 38.11 10.23 -19.76
CA PRO A 358 38.09 11.05 -18.54
C PRO A 358 36.91 10.72 -17.60
N ASP A 359 35.77 10.28 -18.15
CA ASP A 359 34.56 9.88 -17.44
C ASP A 359 34.54 8.39 -17.04
N ARG A 360 35.71 7.72 -17.07
CA ARG A 360 35.81 6.27 -16.84
C ARG A 360 35.30 5.83 -15.47
N ASN A 361 35.48 6.65 -14.42
CA ASN A 361 35.06 6.31 -13.06
C ASN A 361 33.54 6.28 -12.93
N SER A 362 32.83 7.29 -13.44
CA SER A 362 31.35 7.34 -13.39
C SER A 362 30.73 6.24 -14.25
N LEU A 363 31.30 5.96 -15.42
CA LEU A 363 30.87 4.83 -16.26
C LEU A 363 31.08 3.48 -15.55
N MET A 364 32.22 3.29 -14.88
CA MET A 364 32.47 2.07 -14.11
C MET A 364 31.53 1.94 -12.91
N GLN A 365 31.22 3.03 -12.20
CA GLN A 365 30.20 3.01 -11.14
C GLN A 365 28.84 2.54 -11.68
N SER A 366 28.41 3.04 -12.85
CA SER A 366 27.18 2.59 -13.51
C SER A 366 27.21 1.10 -13.89
N ILE A 367 28.34 0.61 -14.42
CA ILE A 367 28.52 -0.82 -14.78
C ILE A 367 28.46 -1.70 -13.52
N LEU A 368 29.14 -1.33 -12.44
CA LEU A 368 29.14 -2.09 -11.18
C LEU A 368 27.78 -2.04 -10.49
N GLU A 369 27.07 -0.92 -10.55
CA GLU A 369 25.69 -0.83 -10.05
C GLU A 369 24.78 -1.83 -10.77
N GLN A 370 24.85 -1.90 -12.11
CA GLN A 370 24.14 -2.91 -12.88
C GLN A 370 24.59 -4.33 -12.51
N ALA A 371 25.88 -4.53 -12.23
CA ALA A 371 26.40 -5.84 -11.83
C ALA A 371 25.80 -6.31 -10.50
N ILE A 372 25.68 -5.40 -9.53
CA ILE A 372 25.06 -5.63 -8.23
C ILE A 372 23.56 -5.94 -8.40
N GLU A 373 22.83 -5.09 -9.14
CA GLU A 373 21.39 -5.25 -9.37
C GLU A 373 21.03 -6.57 -10.07
N GLN A 374 21.86 -7.01 -11.02
CA GLN A 374 21.62 -8.24 -11.78
C GLN A 374 22.34 -9.46 -11.17
N SER A 375 23.08 -9.29 -10.08
CA SER A 375 23.95 -10.32 -9.48
C SER A 375 24.88 -10.99 -10.51
N SER A 376 25.45 -10.18 -11.41
CA SER A 376 26.32 -10.67 -12.49
C SER A 376 27.76 -10.87 -11.99
N PRO A 377 28.43 -11.98 -12.33
CA PRO A 377 29.76 -12.26 -11.81
C PRO A 377 30.82 -11.38 -12.48
N VAL A 378 31.64 -10.72 -11.67
CA VAL A 378 32.85 -10.00 -12.08
C VAL A 378 34.07 -10.72 -11.50
N SER A 379 35.21 -10.70 -12.19
CA SER A 379 36.42 -11.33 -11.66
C SER A 379 37.00 -10.51 -10.50
N VAL A 380 37.36 -11.20 -9.41
CA VAL A 380 38.06 -10.58 -8.26
C VAL A 380 39.37 -9.91 -8.70
N SER A 381 40.10 -10.51 -9.64
CA SER A 381 41.34 -9.93 -10.19
C SER A 381 41.09 -8.59 -10.88
N ASP A 382 39.99 -8.51 -11.64
CA ASP A 382 39.64 -7.32 -12.42
C ASP A 382 39.16 -6.21 -11.47
N LEU A 383 38.37 -6.56 -10.44
CA LEU A 383 37.94 -5.64 -9.39
C LEU A 383 39.12 -5.08 -8.57
N ARG A 384 40.10 -5.91 -8.21
CA ARG A 384 41.31 -5.45 -7.50
C ARG A 384 42.12 -4.48 -8.34
N ARG A 385 42.33 -4.80 -9.63
CA ARG A 385 43.00 -3.92 -10.58
C ARG A 385 42.26 -2.60 -10.74
N ILE A 386 40.93 -2.63 -10.91
CA ILE A 386 40.11 -1.41 -11.01
C ILE A 386 40.20 -0.59 -9.71
N CYS A 387 40.17 -1.22 -8.54
CA CYS A 387 40.31 -0.52 -7.27
C CYS A 387 41.65 0.24 -7.19
N GLN A 388 42.74 -0.40 -7.62
CA GLN A 388 44.07 0.23 -7.67
C GLN A 388 44.16 1.33 -8.73
N ASP A 389 43.68 1.06 -9.95
CA ASP A 389 43.87 1.91 -11.13
C ASP A 389 42.83 3.05 -11.26
N TYR A 390 41.66 2.95 -10.61
CA TYR A 390 40.57 3.91 -10.77
C TYR A 390 40.24 4.63 -9.46
N CYS A 391 40.35 3.92 -8.32
CA CYS A 391 39.90 4.46 -7.05
C CYS A 391 41.04 5.02 -6.19
N LEU A 392 42.21 4.37 -6.20
CA LEU A 392 43.30 4.64 -5.27
C LEU A 392 44.49 5.41 -5.89
N GLN A 393 44.33 5.95 -7.09
CA GLN A 393 45.35 6.79 -7.73
C GLN A 393 45.44 8.16 -7.03
N ASP A 394 46.67 8.65 -6.87
CA ASP A 394 47.00 9.91 -6.18
C ASP A 394 46.56 9.97 -4.69
N SER A 395 46.53 11.16 -4.10
CA SER A 395 46.09 11.41 -2.72
C SER A 395 44.57 11.45 -2.55
N SER A 396 43.80 11.39 -3.64
CA SER A 396 42.32 11.35 -3.63
C SER A 396 41.81 9.91 -3.67
N THR A 397 40.64 9.66 -3.09
CA THR A 397 39.98 8.33 -3.12
C THR A 397 38.55 8.47 -3.62
N ASP A 398 38.17 7.69 -4.63
CA ASP A 398 36.79 7.61 -5.12
C ASP A 398 35.99 6.61 -4.25
N TRP A 399 35.52 7.07 -3.08
CA TRP A 399 34.81 6.24 -2.11
C TRP A 399 33.55 5.57 -2.68
N PRO A 400 32.68 6.25 -3.48
CA PRO A 400 31.53 5.60 -4.09
C PRO A 400 31.91 4.43 -4.99
N LEU A 401 32.99 4.55 -5.78
CA LEU A 401 33.45 3.45 -6.62
C LEU A 401 34.02 2.28 -5.78
N VAL A 402 34.77 2.57 -4.71
CA VAL A 402 35.25 1.52 -3.78
C VAL A 402 34.09 0.77 -3.14
N ALA A 403 33.03 1.47 -2.72
CA ALA A 403 31.83 0.86 -2.16
C ALA A 403 31.14 -0.09 -3.14
N LYS A 404 31.00 0.32 -4.42
CA LYS A 404 30.43 -0.54 -5.47
C LYS A 404 31.30 -1.76 -5.77
N ILE A 405 32.63 -1.61 -5.75
CA ILE A 405 33.56 -2.74 -5.89
C ILE A 405 33.38 -3.73 -4.75
N ALA A 406 33.30 -3.24 -3.50
CA ALA A 406 33.15 -4.07 -2.32
C ALA A 406 31.81 -4.84 -2.28
N GLN A 407 30.73 -4.21 -2.76
CA GLN A 407 29.41 -4.85 -2.89
C GLN A 407 29.36 -5.92 -3.99
N CYS A 408 30.12 -5.74 -5.08
CA CYS A 408 30.14 -6.73 -6.17
C CYS A 408 30.72 -8.07 -5.71
N GLU A 409 31.82 -8.03 -4.96
CA GLU A 409 32.47 -9.23 -4.44
C GLU A 409 33.28 -8.93 -3.17
N THR A 410 32.87 -9.51 -2.05
CA THR A 410 33.49 -9.26 -0.74
C THR A 410 34.92 -9.80 -0.64
N ASP A 411 35.27 -10.78 -1.48
CA ASP A 411 36.59 -11.39 -1.52
C ASP A 411 37.68 -10.47 -2.08
N VAL A 412 37.32 -9.33 -2.68
CA VAL A 412 38.28 -8.34 -3.23
C VAL A 412 39.29 -7.90 -2.18
N PHE A 413 38.84 -7.66 -0.94
CA PHE A 413 39.66 -7.15 0.16
C PHE A 413 40.21 -8.25 1.08
N GLN A 414 40.19 -9.51 0.63
CA GLN A 414 40.52 -10.65 1.48
C GLN A 414 41.18 -11.83 0.70
N LEU A 415 41.55 -12.94 1.39
CA LEU A 415 42.21 -14.20 0.90
C LEU A 415 43.62 -14.11 0.32
N SER A 416 43.91 -13.12 -0.51
CA SER A 416 45.24 -12.95 -1.13
C SER A 416 46.04 -11.87 -0.42
N ASP A 417 47.37 -11.95 -0.50
CA ASP A 417 48.27 -10.89 -0.01
C ASP A 417 47.89 -9.52 -0.59
N ASP A 418 47.58 -9.45 -1.89
CA ASP A 418 47.11 -8.24 -2.57
C ASP A 418 45.80 -7.69 -1.95
N GLY A 419 44.83 -8.57 -1.70
CA GLY A 419 43.55 -8.21 -1.07
C GLY A 419 43.70 -7.72 0.37
N ILE A 420 44.57 -8.36 1.16
CA ILE A 420 44.89 -7.93 2.54
C ILE A 420 45.60 -6.59 2.53
N GLN A 421 46.53 -6.37 1.60
CA GLN A 421 47.22 -5.09 1.43
C GLN A 421 46.25 -4.00 1.00
N LEU A 422 45.34 -4.28 0.06
CA LEU A 422 44.31 -3.36 -0.39
C LEU A 422 43.38 -2.96 0.77
N ARG A 423 42.96 -3.90 1.61
CA ARG A 423 42.17 -3.61 2.82
C ARG A 423 42.92 -2.70 3.78
N LYS A 424 44.21 -2.96 4.02
CA LYS A 424 45.05 -2.12 4.89
C LYS A 424 45.13 -0.69 4.36
N GLU A 425 45.39 -0.52 3.06
CA GLU A 425 45.43 0.78 2.40
C GLU A 425 44.09 1.53 2.53
N VAL A 426 42.96 0.86 2.26
CA VAL A 426 41.63 1.44 2.41
C VAL A 426 41.36 1.85 3.86
N CYS A 427 41.65 0.99 4.84
CA CYS A 427 41.50 1.33 6.27
C CYS A 427 42.37 2.53 6.68
N GLU A 428 43.61 2.61 6.18
CA GLU A 428 44.49 3.74 6.46
C GLU A 428 43.97 5.05 5.87
N ARG A 429 43.41 5.02 4.65
CA ARG A 429 42.81 6.21 4.03
C ARG A 429 41.54 6.66 4.73
N ILE A 430 40.71 5.72 5.22
CA ILE A 430 39.53 6.05 6.05
C ILE A 430 39.98 6.80 7.32
N ALA A 431 41.09 6.40 7.93
CA ALA A 431 41.57 6.98 9.19
C ALA A 431 42.25 8.36 9.05
N LYS A 432 42.70 8.76 7.85
CA LYS A 432 43.57 9.95 7.66
C LYS A 432 42.85 11.26 7.30
N HIS A 433 41.62 11.22 6.80
CA HIS A 433 40.95 12.39 6.19
C HIS A 433 39.59 12.70 6.81
N GLU A 434 39.22 13.98 6.83
CA GLU A 434 37.82 14.41 7.02
C GLU A 434 37.04 14.09 5.74
N HIS A 435 35.96 13.34 5.89
CA HIS A 435 35.12 12.91 4.77
C HIS A 435 33.91 13.82 4.65
N ASN A 436 33.48 14.11 3.43
CA ASN A 436 32.20 14.77 3.22
C ASN A 436 31.04 13.80 3.52
N GLN A 437 29.79 14.27 3.48
CA GLN A 437 28.62 13.45 3.82
C GLN A 437 28.42 12.26 2.86
N ASP A 438 28.66 12.45 1.55
CA ASP A 438 28.49 11.41 0.53
C ASP A 438 29.57 10.31 0.66
N ASP A 439 30.81 10.73 0.94
CA ASP A 439 31.94 9.85 1.23
C ASP A 439 31.69 9.06 2.52
N THR A 440 31.13 9.69 3.55
CA THR A 440 30.78 9.02 4.81
C THR A 440 29.81 7.87 4.58
N ALA A 441 28.76 8.09 3.78
CA ALA A 441 27.79 7.05 3.44
C ALA A 441 28.43 5.90 2.64
N ALA A 442 29.29 6.21 1.67
CA ALA A 442 30.03 5.19 0.93
C ALA A 442 31.00 4.39 1.81
N ILE A 443 31.67 5.05 2.77
CA ILE A 443 32.59 4.39 3.71
C ILE A 443 31.84 3.49 4.69
N GLU A 444 30.69 3.92 5.21
CA GLU A 444 29.83 3.07 6.04
C GLU A 444 29.44 1.79 5.29
N GLU A 445 29.09 1.90 4.01
CA GLU A 445 28.80 0.76 3.15
C GLU A 445 30.03 -0.16 2.95
N ILE A 446 31.23 0.40 2.77
CA ILE A 446 32.48 -0.38 2.73
C ILE A 446 32.69 -1.15 4.04
N ILE A 447 32.50 -0.52 5.19
CA ILE A 447 32.67 -1.19 6.49
C ILE A 447 31.67 -2.34 6.65
N GLN A 448 30.43 -2.16 6.18
CA GLN A 448 29.43 -3.23 6.16
C GLN A 448 29.85 -4.40 5.26
N THR A 449 30.37 -4.13 4.06
CA THR A 449 30.86 -5.20 3.16
C THR A 449 32.09 -5.93 3.72
N PHE A 450 32.97 -5.25 4.48
CA PHE A 450 34.05 -5.92 5.21
C PHE A 450 33.50 -6.92 6.22
N ARG A 451 32.54 -6.49 7.04
CA ARG A 451 31.85 -7.36 8.00
C ARG A 451 31.23 -8.57 7.30
N ASP A 452 30.49 -8.35 6.21
CA ASP A 452 29.85 -9.42 5.45
C ASP A 452 30.86 -10.41 4.84
N GLY A 453 32.02 -9.92 4.38
CA GLY A 453 33.11 -10.78 3.91
C GLY A 453 33.70 -11.67 5.00
N PHE A 454 33.96 -11.11 6.20
CA PHE A 454 34.40 -11.90 7.36
C PHE A 454 33.34 -12.91 7.81
N ARG A 455 32.06 -12.50 7.80
CA ARG A 455 30.91 -13.34 8.13
C ARG A 455 30.74 -14.53 7.19
N THR A 456 30.84 -14.30 5.87
CA THR A 456 30.73 -15.36 4.85
C THR A 456 31.75 -16.48 5.09
N ARG A 457 32.86 -16.16 5.77
CA ARG A 457 33.92 -17.10 6.14
C ARG A 457 33.87 -17.61 7.57
N ARG A 458 32.83 -17.24 8.33
CA ARG A 458 32.64 -17.61 9.74
C ARG A 458 33.78 -17.09 10.64
N ASP A 459 34.34 -15.93 10.31
CA ASP A 459 35.38 -15.24 11.08
C ASP A 459 34.92 -13.86 11.57
N LEU A 460 33.75 -13.83 12.22
CA LEU A 460 33.26 -12.62 12.88
C LEU A 460 34.25 -12.06 13.93
N PRO A 461 34.97 -12.89 14.74
CA PRO A 461 36.00 -12.38 15.64
C PRO A 461 37.09 -11.58 14.92
N GLY A 462 37.56 -12.03 13.75
CA GLY A 462 38.53 -11.30 12.94
C GLY A 462 38.06 -9.90 12.54
N PHE A 463 36.76 -9.73 12.23
CA PHE A 463 36.18 -8.41 11.99
C PHE A 463 36.14 -7.56 13.27
N LEU A 464 35.75 -8.12 14.42
CA LEU A 464 35.71 -7.38 15.68
C LEU A 464 37.10 -6.90 16.12
N HIS A 465 38.15 -7.70 15.90
CA HIS A 465 39.54 -7.28 16.08
C HIS A 465 39.90 -6.09 15.19
N LEU A 466 39.63 -6.22 13.88
CA LEU A 466 39.90 -5.14 12.92
C LEU A 466 39.16 -3.86 13.32
N TRP A 467 37.86 -3.95 13.64
CA TRP A 467 37.05 -2.81 14.02
C TRP A 467 37.60 -2.11 15.27
N PHE A 468 37.91 -2.88 16.32
CA PHE A 468 38.48 -2.32 17.56
C PHE A 468 39.85 -1.65 17.32
N GLU A 469 40.73 -2.27 16.52
CA GLU A 469 42.01 -1.66 16.16
C GLU A 469 41.83 -0.32 15.43
N GLN A 470 40.85 -0.22 14.52
CA GLN A 470 40.58 1.03 13.80
C GLN A 470 40.01 2.11 14.74
N LEU A 471 39.11 1.74 15.67
CA LEU A 471 38.63 2.67 16.69
C LEU A 471 39.78 3.24 17.53
N CYS A 472 40.70 2.39 18.01
CA CYS A 472 41.86 2.83 18.77
C CYS A 472 42.81 3.72 17.95
N LYS A 473 43.01 3.42 16.65
CA LYS A 473 43.83 4.25 15.77
C LYS A 473 43.23 5.64 15.58
N VAL A 474 41.93 5.72 15.30
CA VAL A 474 41.21 7.00 15.13
C VAL A 474 41.24 7.83 16.40
N GLU A 475 41.01 7.21 17.56
CA GLU A 475 41.08 7.89 18.87
C GLU A 475 42.50 8.41 19.17
N SER A 476 43.53 7.61 18.87
CA SER A 476 44.92 8.07 19.03
C SER A 476 45.28 9.29 18.17
N GLN A 477 44.54 9.51 17.07
CA GLN A 477 44.69 10.64 16.16
C GLN A 477 43.72 11.80 16.47
N LYS A 478 42.79 11.63 17.42
CA LYS A 478 41.76 12.62 17.81
C LYS A 478 40.82 13.01 16.67
N LEU A 479 40.38 12.03 15.88
CA LEU A 479 39.49 12.20 14.73
C LEU A 479 38.12 11.51 14.97
N GLU A 480 37.69 11.36 16.22
CA GLU A 480 36.55 10.51 16.59
C GLU A 480 35.21 11.02 16.06
N ASP A 481 34.94 12.33 16.22
CA ASP A 481 33.64 12.94 15.91
C ASP A 481 33.25 12.82 14.42
N ASN A 482 34.24 12.79 13.53
CA ASN A 482 34.05 12.73 12.08
C ASN A 482 34.36 11.33 11.50
N SER A 483 34.67 10.34 12.32
CA SER A 483 35.07 9.02 11.82
C SER A 483 33.87 8.10 11.58
N PRO A 484 33.72 7.56 10.36
CA PRO A 484 32.70 6.54 10.08
C PRO A 484 32.83 5.31 11.00
N TRP A 485 34.04 4.95 11.44
CA TRP A 485 34.28 3.80 12.32
C TRP A 485 33.52 3.88 13.65
N PHE A 486 33.34 5.08 14.20
CA PHE A 486 32.59 5.32 15.43
C PHE A 486 31.06 5.31 15.19
N ARG A 487 30.60 5.64 13.98
CA ARG A 487 29.17 5.84 13.66
C ARG A 487 28.44 4.57 13.19
N VAL A 488 29.17 3.61 12.60
CA VAL A 488 28.64 2.40 11.93
C VAL A 488 27.65 1.57 12.78
N PHE A 489 27.82 1.51 14.10
CA PHE A 489 26.94 0.73 14.98
C PHE A 489 26.09 1.58 15.94
N LEU A 490 26.03 2.91 15.75
CA LEU A 490 25.29 3.82 16.61
C LEU A 490 23.95 4.32 16.02
N HIS A 491 23.77 4.30 14.69
CA HIS A 491 22.60 4.88 14.02
C HIS A 491 21.40 3.93 13.98
N ARG A 492 20.52 3.95 15.00
CA ARG A 492 19.29 3.13 15.07
C ARG A 492 18.09 3.69 14.29
N GLY A 493 18.16 4.86 13.69
CA GLY A 493 16.94 5.51 13.18
C GLY A 493 17.19 6.32 11.94
N THR A 494 16.85 5.77 10.77
CA THR A 494 15.98 6.42 9.76
C THR A 494 16.01 5.75 8.38
N SER A 495 16.94 4.82 8.07
CA SER A 495 17.01 4.22 6.72
C SER A 495 17.51 2.77 6.64
N GLU A 496 17.32 1.94 7.66
CA GLU A 496 17.63 0.50 7.58
C GLU A 496 16.52 -0.30 6.87
N LYS A 497 16.18 0.09 5.64
CA LYS A 497 15.29 -0.69 4.77
C LYS A 497 16.00 -1.36 3.60
N LYS A 498 17.33 -1.27 3.49
CA LYS A 498 18.02 -1.76 2.28
C LYS A 498 19.21 -2.70 2.40
N SER A 499 19.95 -2.85 3.51
CA SER A 499 20.99 -3.89 3.53
C SER A 499 21.57 -4.17 4.91
N GLY A 500 21.72 -5.45 5.26
CA GLY A 500 22.55 -5.94 6.37
C GLY A 500 21.83 -6.20 7.69
N SER A 501 21.79 -7.46 8.13
CA SER A 501 21.48 -7.85 9.51
C SER A 501 22.34 -7.05 10.50
N SER A 502 21.76 -6.52 11.57
CA SER A 502 22.50 -5.75 12.57
C SER A 502 23.55 -6.64 13.26
N LEU A 503 24.57 -6.04 13.90
CA LEU A 503 25.46 -6.79 14.81
C LEU A 503 24.63 -7.56 15.85
N GLN A 504 23.49 -6.98 16.26
CA GLN A 504 22.51 -7.55 17.19
C GLN A 504 21.93 -8.88 16.71
N ASP A 505 21.65 -9.01 15.40
CA ASP A 505 21.03 -10.21 14.84
C ASP A 505 22.04 -11.34 14.59
N THR A 506 23.34 -11.01 14.52
CA THR A 506 24.39 -11.90 14.02
C THR A 506 25.30 -12.43 15.11
N LEU A 507 25.60 -11.63 16.14
CA LEU A 507 26.62 -11.95 17.15
C LEU A 507 26.37 -13.31 17.85
N GLU A 508 25.16 -13.52 18.40
CA GLU A 508 24.83 -14.75 19.11
C GLU A 508 24.68 -15.98 18.19
N SER A 509 24.42 -15.75 16.89
CA SER A 509 24.24 -16.81 15.90
C SER A 509 25.56 -17.35 15.34
N GLU A 510 26.63 -16.55 15.36
CA GLU A 510 27.88 -16.85 14.66
C GLU A 510 29.08 -17.08 15.59
N MET A 511 28.99 -16.68 16.85
CA MET A 511 30.08 -16.78 17.81
C MET A 511 29.57 -17.39 19.12
N SER A 512 30.29 -18.35 19.70
CA SER A 512 29.94 -18.95 21.00
C SER A 512 30.24 -18.02 22.19
N PRO A 513 29.60 -18.21 23.36
CA PRO A 513 29.87 -17.40 24.57
C PRO A 513 31.34 -17.38 25.02
N GLN A 514 32.06 -18.50 24.89
CA GLN A 514 33.49 -18.58 25.25
C GLN A 514 34.36 -17.68 24.37
N ARG A 515 34.13 -17.72 23.05
CA ARG A 515 34.83 -16.86 22.08
C ARG A 515 34.55 -15.39 22.30
N LEU A 516 33.32 -15.03 22.70
CA LEU A 516 32.98 -13.67 23.08
C LEU A 516 33.76 -13.21 24.32
N ALA A 517 33.84 -14.04 25.35
CA ALA A 517 34.63 -13.74 26.56
C ALA A 517 36.13 -13.62 26.27
N GLU A 518 36.68 -14.47 25.40
CA GLU A 518 38.06 -14.35 24.90
C GLU A 518 38.29 -13.03 24.18
N MET A 519 37.34 -12.59 23.33
CA MET A 519 37.42 -11.32 22.61
C MET A 519 37.39 -10.10 23.56
N ILE A 520 36.53 -10.12 24.57
CA ILE A 520 36.44 -9.07 25.60
C ILE A 520 37.75 -8.99 26.40
N SER A 521 38.29 -10.15 26.77
CA SER A 521 39.58 -10.25 27.48
C SER A 521 40.73 -9.74 26.61
N TRP A 522 40.77 -10.10 25.33
CA TRP A 522 41.75 -9.60 24.38
C TRP A 522 41.69 -8.07 24.23
N ALA A 523 40.48 -7.49 24.14
CA ALA A 523 40.31 -6.04 24.03
C ALA A 523 40.85 -5.33 25.28
N LYS A 524 40.69 -5.92 26.46
CA LYS A 524 41.23 -5.44 27.74
C LYS A 524 42.76 -5.48 27.79
N GLU A 525 43.38 -6.49 27.21
CA GLU A 525 44.84 -6.65 27.19
C GLU A 525 45.51 -5.71 26.17
N ASN A 526 44.86 -5.47 25.03
CA ASN A 526 45.41 -4.67 23.93
C ASN A 526 45.06 -3.18 23.99
N SER A 527 44.37 -2.74 25.04
CA SER A 527 44.08 -1.32 25.29
C SER A 527 44.26 -0.99 26.76
N SER A 528 44.84 0.17 27.07
CA SER A 528 44.82 0.67 28.44
C SER A 528 43.56 1.52 28.65
N THR A 529 42.91 1.38 29.80
CA THR A 529 41.76 2.21 30.23
C THR A 529 42.07 3.71 30.28
N THR A 530 43.36 4.08 30.17
CA THR A 530 43.82 5.47 30.17
C THR A 530 44.14 6.00 28.77
N SER A 531 44.38 5.11 27.79
CA SER A 531 44.81 5.50 26.44
C SER A 531 43.65 5.63 25.45
N ASN A 532 42.65 4.73 25.49
CA ASN A 532 41.57 4.67 24.49
C ASN A 532 40.15 4.50 25.11
N PRO A 533 39.70 5.42 26.00
CA PRO A 533 38.39 5.30 26.67
C PRO A 533 37.17 5.38 25.73
N GLN A 534 37.25 6.08 24.60
CA GLN A 534 36.13 6.25 23.67
C GLN A 534 35.89 4.98 22.85
N ALA A 535 36.95 4.41 22.28
CA ALA A 535 36.91 3.15 21.54
C ALA A 535 36.36 2.01 22.40
N LEU A 536 36.83 1.91 23.66
CA LEU A 536 36.32 0.92 24.62
C LEU A 536 34.83 1.12 24.94
N SER A 537 34.38 2.37 25.10
CA SER A 537 32.98 2.66 25.40
C SER A 537 32.05 2.29 24.23
N VAL A 538 32.43 2.61 22.99
CA VAL A 538 31.67 2.25 21.78
C VAL A 538 31.65 0.74 21.58
N PHE A 539 32.83 0.09 21.65
CA PHE A 539 32.96 -1.35 21.48
C PHE A 539 32.13 -2.13 22.52
N ALA A 540 32.29 -1.80 23.80
CA ALA A 540 31.55 -2.44 24.87
C ALA A 540 30.04 -2.17 24.79
N SER A 541 29.63 -0.95 24.39
CA SER A 541 28.20 -0.63 24.20
C SER A 541 27.58 -1.40 23.03
N ALA A 542 28.27 -1.51 21.90
CA ALA A 542 27.79 -2.25 20.75
C ALA A 542 27.62 -3.75 21.06
N LEU A 543 28.60 -4.33 21.77
CA LEU A 543 28.47 -5.70 22.28
C LEU A 543 27.30 -5.80 23.26
N ALA A 544 27.22 -4.90 24.25
CA ALA A 544 26.17 -4.98 25.26
C ALA A 544 24.75 -4.93 24.67
N GLN A 545 24.56 -4.14 23.62
CA GLN A 545 23.28 -4.04 22.90
C GLN A 545 22.97 -5.22 22.00
N SER A 546 23.95 -6.10 21.73
CA SER A 546 23.81 -7.25 20.84
C SER A 546 23.55 -8.56 21.56
N LEU A 547 23.60 -8.57 22.91
CA LEU A 547 23.39 -9.75 23.73
C LEU A 547 21.98 -9.76 24.33
N HIS A 548 21.33 -10.92 24.24
CA HIS A 548 19.95 -11.16 24.64
C HIS A 548 19.80 -12.49 25.39
N SER A 549 20.57 -13.51 25.01
CA SER A 549 20.48 -14.86 25.56
C SER A 549 21.27 -15.00 26.88
N GLU A 550 20.66 -15.68 27.86
CA GLU A 550 21.21 -15.86 29.22
C GLU A 550 22.66 -16.37 29.24
N GLN A 551 22.97 -17.39 28.44
CA GLN A 551 24.32 -17.97 28.34
C GLN A 551 25.42 -16.98 27.87
N TYR A 552 25.07 -15.98 27.07
CA TYR A 552 26.02 -14.96 26.59
C TYR A 552 26.14 -13.82 27.60
N VAL A 553 24.99 -13.42 28.13
CA VAL A 553 24.86 -12.42 29.16
C VAL A 553 25.68 -12.78 30.41
N ASP A 554 25.59 -14.03 30.86
CA ASP A 554 26.36 -14.55 32.00
C ASP A 554 27.86 -14.54 31.74
N ALA A 555 28.27 -14.91 30.52
CA ALA A 555 29.68 -14.97 30.14
C ALA A 555 30.33 -13.58 29.99
N ALA A 556 29.58 -12.60 29.49
CA ALA A 556 30.11 -11.28 29.13
C ALA A 556 29.83 -10.18 30.16
N GLY A 557 28.73 -10.26 30.93
CA GLY A 557 28.20 -9.11 31.67
C GLY A 557 29.16 -8.47 32.65
N ARG A 558 29.83 -9.27 33.50
CA ARG A 558 30.82 -8.74 34.46
C ARG A 558 32.09 -8.22 33.76
N GLN A 559 32.54 -8.90 32.70
CA GLN A 559 33.72 -8.50 31.95
C GLN A 559 33.52 -7.17 31.22
N LEU A 560 32.34 -6.97 30.62
CA LEU A 560 31.94 -5.72 29.98
C LEU A 560 31.86 -4.56 30.99
N PHE A 561 31.33 -4.81 32.19
CA PHE A 561 31.37 -3.82 33.27
C PHE A 561 32.82 -3.45 33.65
N ASP A 562 33.68 -4.44 33.85
CA ASP A 562 35.08 -4.22 34.23
C ASP A 562 35.89 -3.49 33.14
N LEU A 563 35.48 -3.55 31.86
CA LEU A 563 36.10 -2.77 30.78
C LEU A 563 35.84 -1.26 30.93
N VAL A 564 34.63 -0.87 31.34
CA VAL A 564 34.20 0.54 31.37
C VAL A 564 34.26 1.17 32.77
N ASP A 565 34.51 0.36 33.81
CA ASP A 565 34.61 0.86 35.18
C ASP A 565 35.76 1.87 35.32
N GLY A 566 35.55 2.89 36.15
CA GLY A 566 36.54 3.95 36.39
C GLY A 566 36.71 5.02 35.29
N PHE A 567 36.07 4.92 34.13
CA PHE A 567 36.17 5.97 33.09
C PHE A 567 35.71 7.34 33.59
N LYS A 568 36.35 8.42 33.13
CA LYS A 568 35.94 9.82 33.38
C LYS A 568 35.15 10.35 32.19
N ALA A 569 34.17 11.21 32.45
CA ALA A 569 33.45 11.89 31.38
C ALA A 569 34.42 12.82 30.65
N SER A 570 34.71 12.51 29.38
CA SER A 570 35.63 13.28 28.54
C SER A 570 35.07 13.57 27.14
N SER A 571 34.16 12.75 26.62
CA SER A 571 33.46 12.95 25.33
C SER A 571 32.03 12.38 25.33
N SER A 572 31.26 12.62 24.26
CA SER A 572 29.93 12.04 24.02
C SER A 572 29.97 10.50 23.97
N PHE A 573 30.97 9.93 23.28
CA PHE A 573 31.17 8.47 23.19
C PHE A 573 31.45 7.82 24.54
N CYS A 574 32.14 8.51 25.46
CA CYS A 574 32.34 8.01 26.83
C CYS A 574 31.03 7.84 27.62
N ALA A 575 29.96 8.56 27.26
CA ALA A 575 28.65 8.44 27.91
C ALA A 575 28.04 7.04 27.73
N LEU A 576 28.40 6.34 26.63
CA LEU A 576 27.92 5.00 26.32
C LEU A 576 28.30 3.95 27.38
N ARG A 577 29.30 4.24 28.22
CA ARG A 577 29.59 3.41 29.42
C ARG A 577 28.36 3.18 30.28
N TRP A 578 27.44 4.14 30.38
CA TRP A 578 26.25 4.02 31.20
C TRP A 578 25.25 3.02 30.60
N ARG A 579 25.24 2.85 29.27
CA ARG A 579 24.52 1.75 28.61
C ARG A 579 25.10 0.41 29.02
N VAL A 580 26.43 0.28 28.99
CA VAL A 580 27.13 -0.95 29.41
C VAL A 580 26.87 -1.26 30.89
N VAL A 581 26.98 -0.26 31.77
CA VAL A 581 26.72 -0.42 33.21
C VAL A 581 25.27 -0.85 33.47
N SER A 582 24.30 -0.22 32.81
CA SER A 582 22.88 -0.57 33.00
C SER A 582 22.54 -1.96 32.45
N ALA A 583 23.11 -2.34 31.30
CA ALA A 583 23.01 -3.70 30.76
C ALA A 583 23.62 -4.71 31.73
N ALA A 584 24.87 -4.53 32.15
CA ALA A 584 25.53 -5.39 33.12
C ALA A 584 24.74 -5.52 34.43
N ALA A 585 24.21 -4.42 34.97
CA ALA A 585 23.38 -4.47 36.18
C ALA A 585 22.10 -5.30 36.02
N SER A 586 21.50 -5.31 34.83
CA SER A 586 20.31 -6.14 34.54
C SER A 586 20.62 -7.63 34.39
N TRP A 587 21.88 -7.93 34.11
CA TRP A 587 22.38 -9.26 33.76
C TRP A 587 22.95 -10.03 34.93
N VAL A 588 23.62 -9.34 35.86
CA VAL A 588 24.23 -10.01 37.00
C VAL A 588 23.16 -10.46 38.02
N HIS A 589 23.43 -11.58 38.69
CA HIS A 589 22.63 -12.13 39.76
C HIS A 589 22.25 -11.06 40.80
N PRO A 590 21.01 -11.07 41.35
CA PRO A 590 20.51 -10.06 42.27
C PRO A 590 21.48 -9.66 43.40
N ASN A 591 22.15 -10.64 44.00
CA ASN A 591 23.11 -10.43 45.10
C ASN A 591 24.29 -9.52 44.73
N ASP A 592 24.71 -9.49 43.47
CA ASP A 592 25.90 -8.74 43.04
C ASP A 592 25.53 -7.36 42.46
N ARG A 593 24.24 -7.07 42.30
CA ARG A 593 23.76 -5.77 41.79
C ARG A 593 24.14 -4.63 42.73
N GLY A 594 24.14 -4.90 44.05
CA GLY A 594 24.60 -3.97 45.08
C GLY A 594 26.06 -3.56 44.90
N ASP A 595 26.93 -4.48 44.48
CA ASP A 595 28.35 -4.19 44.23
C ASP A 595 28.53 -3.22 43.05
N ILE A 596 27.83 -3.47 41.95
CA ILE A 596 27.85 -2.59 40.76
C ILE A 596 27.34 -1.21 41.17
N TRP A 597 26.19 -1.14 41.86
CA TRP A 597 25.61 0.10 42.34
C TRP A 597 26.57 0.88 43.25
N GLY A 598 27.21 0.21 44.21
CA GLY A 598 28.19 0.79 45.12
C GLY A 598 29.36 1.49 44.41
N LYS A 599 29.81 0.94 43.28
CA LYS A 599 30.90 1.51 42.46
C LYS A 599 30.48 2.72 41.61
N VAL A 600 29.19 2.86 41.27
CA VAL A 600 28.72 3.90 40.34
C VAL A 600 27.91 5.00 40.99
N LYS A 601 27.25 4.76 42.14
CA LYS A 601 26.28 5.68 42.74
C LYS A 601 26.80 7.09 43.01
N LYS A 602 28.05 7.22 43.49
CA LYS A 602 28.68 8.53 43.73
C LYS A 602 28.89 9.33 42.45
N ARG A 603 29.20 8.65 41.33
CA ARG A 603 29.37 9.27 40.02
C ARG A 603 28.03 9.72 39.45
N LEU A 604 27.02 8.85 39.52
CA LEU A 604 25.64 9.16 39.09
C LEU A 604 25.06 10.33 39.88
N ALA A 605 25.22 10.35 41.21
CA ALA A 605 24.79 11.47 42.06
C ALA A 605 25.48 12.79 41.67
N LYS A 606 26.79 12.76 41.44
CA LYS A 606 27.55 13.94 41.00
C LYS A 606 27.04 14.47 39.64
N THR A 607 26.75 13.58 38.69
CA THR A 607 26.20 13.96 37.38
C THR A 607 24.79 14.54 37.52
N ALA A 608 23.93 13.93 38.35
CA ALA A 608 22.58 14.38 38.65
C ALA A 608 22.51 15.76 39.31
N GLU A 609 23.51 16.13 40.11
CA GLU A 609 23.55 17.43 40.80
C GLU A 609 24.24 18.53 39.98
N LYS A 610 25.35 18.22 39.29
CA LYS A 610 26.31 19.24 38.80
C LYS A 610 26.46 19.34 37.29
N SER A 611 26.07 18.31 36.52
CA SER A 611 26.27 18.31 35.06
C SER A 611 25.14 19.04 34.33
N ALA A 612 25.44 19.63 33.16
CA ALA A 612 24.43 20.22 32.29
C ALA A 612 23.46 19.15 31.74
N LEU A 613 22.15 19.46 31.70
CA LEU A 613 21.11 18.51 31.32
C LEU A 613 21.21 18.06 29.86
N LEU A 614 21.54 18.99 28.96
CA LEU A 614 21.67 18.73 27.52
C LEU A 614 23.09 18.26 27.18
N THR A 615 23.48 17.11 27.70
CA THR A 615 24.73 16.44 27.32
C THR A 615 24.49 14.94 27.23
N ALA A 616 25.19 14.25 26.33
CA ALA A 616 25.11 12.80 26.20
C ALA A 616 25.40 12.08 27.54
N GLU A 617 26.38 12.58 28.30
CA GLU A 617 26.74 12.05 29.63
C GLU A 617 25.57 12.12 30.62
N SER A 618 24.87 13.26 30.72
CA SER A 618 23.72 13.40 31.61
C SER A 618 22.54 12.53 31.17
N TYR A 619 22.28 12.45 29.87
CA TYR A 619 21.18 11.66 29.33
C TYR A 619 21.38 10.16 29.59
N GLU A 620 22.56 9.63 29.26
CA GLU A 620 22.87 8.21 29.49
C GLU A 620 22.95 7.87 30.99
N ALA A 621 23.46 8.78 31.83
CA ALA A 621 23.44 8.61 33.29
C ALA A 621 22.02 8.60 33.85
N PHE A 622 21.12 9.46 33.36
CA PHE A 622 19.71 9.45 33.72
C PHE A 622 19.04 8.11 33.37
N LYS A 623 19.22 7.62 32.14
CA LYS A 623 18.70 6.31 31.71
C LYS A 623 19.20 5.19 32.61
N CYS A 624 20.48 5.22 32.96
CA CYS A 624 21.10 4.27 33.87
C CYS A 624 20.47 4.30 35.27
N CYS A 625 20.29 5.49 35.88
CA CYS A 625 19.58 5.63 37.16
C CYS A 625 18.17 5.04 37.13
N CYS A 626 17.39 5.34 36.09
CA CYS A 626 16.04 4.81 35.95
C CYS A 626 16.03 3.29 35.77
N ARG A 627 17.02 2.71 35.07
CA ARG A 627 17.18 1.26 34.96
C ARG A 627 17.50 0.61 36.31
N PHE A 628 18.41 1.19 37.10
CA PHE A 628 18.66 0.69 38.47
C PHE A 628 17.42 0.73 39.34
N TRP A 629 16.63 1.79 39.27
CA TRP A 629 15.37 1.87 40.01
C TRP A 629 14.38 0.78 39.57
N ASP A 630 14.26 0.53 38.27
CA ASP A 630 13.38 -0.52 37.72
C ASP A 630 13.85 -1.94 38.11
N ILE A 631 15.17 -2.16 38.22
CA ILE A 631 15.79 -3.44 38.61
C ILE A 631 15.64 -3.73 40.11
N PHE A 632 15.77 -2.72 40.98
CA PHE A 632 15.67 -2.87 42.43
C PHE A 632 14.22 -2.89 42.95
N SER A 633 13.26 -2.37 42.17
CA SER A 633 11.86 -2.36 42.58
C SER A 633 11.19 -3.75 42.46
N PRO A 634 10.35 -4.20 43.42
CA PRO A 634 9.84 -3.45 44.58
C PRO A 634 10.56 -3.71 45.92
N ASP A 635 11.29 -4.82 46.07
CA ASP A 635 11.63 -5.38 47.38
C ASP A 635 13.12 -5.33 47.76
N ASP A 636 13.98 -4.66 46.97
CA ASP A 636 15.42 -4.52 47.29
C ASP A 636 15.68 -3.37 48.28
N ASP A 637 16.58 -3.58 49.24
CA ASP A 637 16.97 -2.59 50.25
C ASP A 637 17.51 -1.28 49.63
N HIS A 638 18.08 -1.34 48.42
CA HIS A 638 18.65 -0.19 47.74
C HIS A 638 17.62 0.64 46.96
N VAL A 639 16.36 0.22 46.85
CA VAL A 639 15.36 0.83 45.93
C VAL A 639 15.18 2.34 46.11
N GLU A 640 15.31 2.85 47.34
CA GLU A 640 15.14 4.27 47.64
C GLU A 640 16.30 5.14 47.14
N GLU A 641 17.53 4.60 47.04
CA GLU A 641 18.69 5.35 46.59
C GLU A 641 18.58 5.83 45.12
N PRO A 642 18.35 4.96 44.11
CA PRO A 642 18.17 5.42 42.73
C PRO A 642 16.86 6.17 42.54
N ALA A 643 15.80 5.85 43.28
CA ALA A 643 14.53 6.58 43.22
C ALA A 643 14.71 8.05 43.62
N ALA A 644 15.45 8.32 44.70
CA ALA A 644 15.80 9.68 45.11
C ALA A 644 16.65 10.42 44.05
N LEU A 645 17.56 9.74 43.36
CA LEU A 645 18.34 10.34 42.27
C LEU A 645 17.49 10.68 41.05
N VAL A 646 16.52 9.82 40.71
CA VAL A 646 15.55 10.09 39.64
C VAL A 646 14.70 11.33 39.99
N ASP A 647 14.31 11.52 41.25
CA ASP A 647 13.57 12.73 41.68
C ASP A 647 14.38 14.01 41.47
N VAL A 648 15.71 13.97 41.69
CA VAL A 648 16.60 15.11 41.42
C VAL A 648 16.57 15.45 39.93
N TRP A 649 16.69 14.45 39.05
CA TRP A 649 16.56 14.64 37.61
C TRP A 649 15.19 15.22 37.22
N MET A 650 14.09 14.68 37.76
CA MET A 650 12.74 15.15 37.46
C MET A 650 12.52 16.61 37.86
N LYS A 651 13.05 17.04 39.01
CA LYS A 651 12.97 18.44 39.47
C LYS A 651 13.73 19.37 38.54
N ARG A 652 14.96 19.01 38.17
CA ARG A 652 15.80 19.80 37.24
C ARG A 652 15.17 19.88 35.85
N LEU A 653 14.73 18.76 35.30
CA LEU A 653 14.06 18.71 34.00
C LEU A 653 12.77 19.54 33.98
N SER A 654 11.97 19.48 35.05
CA SER A 654 10.73 20.28 35.15
C SER A 654 10.99 21.79 35.14
N ALA A 655 12.02 22.24 35.87
CA ALA A 655 12.42 23.66 35.90
C ALA A 655 12.88 24.15 34.52
N ASP A 656 13.70 23.36 33.82
CA ASP A 656 14.22 23.73 32.51
C ASP A 656 13.12 23.69 31.43
N ILE A 657 12.26 22.65 31.42
CA ILE A 657 11.11 22.53 30.51
C ILE A 657 10.14 23.70 30.69
N ALA A 658 9.90 24.15 31.93
CA ALA A 658 9.03 25.30 32.20
C ALA A 658 9.64 26.63 31.72
N SER A 659 10.97 26.73 31.70
CA SER A 659 11.69 27.94 31.28
C SER A 659 11.87 28.05 29.76
N ALA A 660 11.90 26.92 29.07
CA ALA A 660 12.22 26.86 27.65
C ALA A 660 10.92 26.68 26.81
N ARG A 661 10.77 27.47 25.72
CA ARG A 661 9.62 27.40 24.79
C ARG A 661 9.70 26.14 23.89
N VAL A 662 9.68 24.95 24.48
CA VAL A 662 10.29 23.73 23.92
C VAL A 662 9.41 22.90 22.97
N PHE A 663 8.10 23.14 22.86
CA PHE A 663 7.22 22.17 22.20
C PHE A 663 6.81 22.54 20.77
N GLU A 664 7.61 22.11 19.79
CA GLU A 664 7.12 21.78 18.44
C GLU A 664 6.70 20.31 18.41
N GLY A 665 5.41 20.01 18.14
CA GLY A 665 4.87 18.65 18.17
C GLY A 665 5.56 17.68 17.19
N THR A 666 6.12 18.20 16.10
CA THR A 666 6.90 17.45 15.11
C THR A 666 8.19 16.90 15.70
N ARG A 667 8.91 17.66 16.52
CA ARG A 667 10.18 17.23 17.16
C ARG A 667 9.96 16.15 18.20
N LEU A 668 8.88 16.23 18.97
CA LEU A 668 8.53 15.19 19.94
C LEU A 668 8.12 13.90 19.24
N THR A 669 7.34 13.99 18.16
CA THR A 669 6.96 12.81 17.36
C THR A 669 8.20 12.14 16.78
N ALA A 670 9.14 12.92 16.25
CA ALA A 670 10.43 12.42 15.79
C ALA A 670 11.19 11.72 16.92
N ALA A 671 11.34 12.36 18.09
CA ALA A 671 12.04 11.78 19.24
C ALA A 671 11.39 10.49 19.77
N VAL A 672 10.06 10.42 19.83
CA VAL A 672 9.29 9.21 20.18
C VAL A 672 9.56 8.09 19.18
N GLY A 673 9.73 8.43 17.89
CA GLY A 673 10.02 7.48 16.80
C GLY A 673 11.47 6.99 16.72
N LEU A 674 12.45 7.71 17.28
CA LEU A 674 13.87 7.33 17.25
C LEU A 674 14.20 6.09 18.11
N GLY A 675 13.33 5.74 19.07
CA GLY A 675 13.53 4.61 19.97
C GLY A 675 14.40 4.92 21.20
N VAL A 676 14.39 4.01 22.17
CA VAL A 676 14.94 4.18 23.54
C VAL A 676 16.47 4.27 23.59
N ASP A 677 17.14 3.70 22.58
CA ASP A 677 18.60 3.56 22.50
C ASP A 677 19.23 4.55 21.51
N ALA A 678 18.45 5.50 21.00
CA ALA A 678 18.95 6.55 20.11
C ALA A 678 20.08 7.36 20.75
N GLU A 679 20.97 7.88 19.90
CA GLU A 679 22.02 8.81 20.33
C GLU A 679 21.41 10.13 20.82
N PHE A 680 22.07 10.75 21.79
CA PHE A 680 21.63 12.02 22.33
C PHE A 680 21.88 13.15 21.33
N ASP A 681 20.84 13.88 20.99
CA ASP A 681 20.91 15.08 20.15
C ASP A 681 20.53 16.31 20.99
N GLU A 682 21.47 17.24 21.14
CA GLU A 682 21.28 18.47 21.89
C GLU A 682 20.10 19.30 21.38
N GLN A 683 19.75 19.25 20.09
CA GLN A 683 18.68 20.02 19.48
C GLN A 683 17.28 19.54 19.90
N VAL A 684 17.15 18.26 20.23
CA VAL A 684 15.90 17.61 20.66
C VAL A 684 16.03 16.95 22.05
N GLY A 685 17.03 17.34 22.83
CA GLY A 685 17.41 16.63 24.05
C GLY A 685 16.29 16.54 25.08
N TYR A 686 15.54 17.62 25.33
CA TYR A 686 14.38 17.59 26.23
C TYR A 686 13.27 16.64 25.73
N GLN A 687 13.03 16.60 24.42
CA GLN A 687 12.07 15.68 23.81
C GLN A 687 12.56 14.24 23.92
N GLN A 688 13.87 13.98 23.84
CA GLN A 688 14.44 12.65 24.05
C GLN A 688 14.33 12.19 25.52
N TYR A 689 14.48 13.08 26.51
CA TYR A 689 14.17 12.77 27.92
C TYR A 689 12.70 12.38 28.10
N LEU A 690 11.77 13.15 27.54
CA LEU A 690 10.34 12.86 27.63
C LEU A 690 9.96 11.58 26.88
N ALA A 691 10.48 11.38 25.67
CA ALA A 691 10.29 10.17 24.89
C ALA A 691 10.79 8.94 25.65
N TRP A 692 11.94 9.04 26.33
CA TRP A 692 12.44 7.96 27.17
C TRP A 692 11.50 7.68 28.36
N ILE A 693 11.07 8.72 29.09
CA ILE A 693 10.12 8.59 30.20
C ILE A 693 8.81 7.89 29.77
N LEU A 694 8.34 8.18 28.54
CA LEU A 694 7.11 7.63 28.00
C LEU A 694 7.28 6.19 27.47
N ASN A 695 8.40 5.88 26.81
CA ASN A 695 8.56 4.65 26.01
C ASN A 695 9.53 3.62 26.61
N ALA A 696 10.47 4.00 27.48
CA ALA A 696 11.64 3.16 27.78
C ALA A 696 11.43 2.12 28.88
N SER A 697 10.66 2.46 29.90
CA SER A 697 10.22 1.52 30.92
C SER A 697 8.72 1.65 31.05
N SER A 698 8.01 0.58 30.71
CA SER A 698 6.56 0.50 30.81
C SER A 698 6.08 0.72 32.25
N ARG A 699 6.95 0.53 33.26
CA ARG A 699 6.64 0.67 34.68
C ARG A 699 6.98 2.05 35.27
N PHE A 700 7.74 2.91 34.57
CA PHE A 700 8.29 4.13 35.17
C PHE A 700 7.24 5.05 35.80
N SER A 701 6.22 5.45 35.02
CA SER A 701 5.15 6.32 35.51
C SER A 701 4.38 5.69 36.66
N ARG A 702 4.13 4.36 36.59
CA ARG A 702 3.48 3.60 37.67
C ARG A 702 4.33 3.58 38.95
N LEU A 703 5.64 3.33 38.85
CA LEU A 703 6.56 3.30 40.00
C LEU A 703 6.64 4.67 40.68
N HIS A 704 6.78 5.73 39.89
CA HIS A 704 6.79 7.10 40.41
C HIS A 704 5.46 7.47 41.08
N PHE A 705 4.34 7.10 40.46
CA PHE A 705 3.02 7.40 41.00
C PHE A 705 2.76 6.61 42.28
N ALA A 706 3.08 5.31 42.33
CA ALA A 706 2.94 4.49 43.53
C ALA A 706 3.73 5.04 44.73
N ARG A 707 4.92 5.61 44.48
CA ARG A 707 5.78 6.19 45.52
C ARG A 707 5.32 7.57 45.98
N THR A 708 4.87 8.43 45.07
CA THR A 708 4.63 9.86 45.35
C THR A 708 3.17 10.29 45.32
N ASN A 709 2.26 9.41 44.89
CA ASN A 709 0.87 9.71 44.50
C ASN A 709 0.74 10.86 43.48
N LYS A 710 1.79 11.09 42.68
CA LYS A 710 1.85 12.16 41.69
C LYS A 710 2.58 11.69 40.43
N LEU A 711 2.18 12.25 39.29
CA LEU A 711 2.93 12.09 38.04
C LEU A 711 4.33 12.71 38.17
N PRO A 712 5.32 12.20 37.43
CA PRO A 712 6.64 12.82 37.31
C PRO A 712 6.56 14.31 37.01
N LEU A 713 7.36 15.13 37.71
CA LEU A 713 7.30 16.59 37.62
C LEU A 713 7.62 17.10 36.20
N ALA A 714 8.51 16.42 35.47
CA ALA A 714 8.83 16.75 34.09
C ALA A 714 7.62 16.52 33.15
N LEU A 715 6.90 15.40 33.33
CA LEU A 715 5.67 15.12 32.59
C LEU A 715 4.57 16.12 32.95
N THR A 716 4.41 16.42 34.24
CA THR A 716 3.41 17.40 34.70
C THR A 716 3.70 18.79 34.12
N GLY A 717 4.97 19.20 34.08
CA GLY A 717 5.40 20.44 33.44
C GLY A 717 5.11 20.47 31.94
N ALA A 718 5.41 19.37 31.23
CA ALA A 718 5.12 19.23 29.80
C ALA A 718 3.60 19.29 29.51
N LEU A 719 2.78 18.61 30.32
CA LEU A 719 1.32 18.63 30.20
C LEU A 719 0.69 20.00 30.55
N ALA A 720 1.33 20.77 31.43
CA ALA A 720 0.88 22.09 31.86
C ALA A 720 1.35 23.23 30.94
N ALA A 721 2.25 22.98 29.99
CA ALA A 721 2.77 23.97 29.03
C ALA A 721 1.73 24.37 27.95
N GLN A 722 0.46 24.55 28.34
CA GLN A 722 -0.71 24.87 27.51
C GLN A 722 -0.64 26.21 26.76
N LYS A 723 0.47 26.95 26.86
CA LYS A 723 0.60 28.30 26.29
C LYS A 723 0.97 28.32 24.80
N SER A 724 1.21 27.17 24.16
CA SER A 724 1.35 27.06 22.69
C SER A 724 0.24 26.19 22.10
N PRO A 725 -0.55 26.69 21.12
CA PRO A 725 -1.73 26.03 20.59
C PRO A 725 -1.39 24.95 19.56
N ASN A 726 -0.46 24.04 19.84
CA ASN A 726 -0.12 22.95 18.93
C ASN A 726 -0.75 21.63 19.42
N ALA A 727 -1.96 21.34 18.94
CA ALA A 727 -2.75 20.15 19.31
C ALA A 727 -1.99 18.84 19.04
N ASP A 728 -1.15 18.80 18.01
CA ASP A 728 -0.46 17.58 17.58
C ASP A 728 0.57 17.09 18.62
N GLY A 729 1.35 17.99 19.22
CA GLY A 729 2.34 17.62 20.24
C GLY A 729 1.70 17.10 21.52
N MET A 730 0.58 17.70 21.92
CA MET A 730 -0.19 17.26 23.09
C MET A 730 -0.85 15.90 22.86
N ALA A 731 -1.40 15.67 21.66
CA ALA A 731 -1.97 14.38 21.30
C ALA A 731 -0.91 13.27 21.38
N VAL A 732 0.31 13.52 20.91
CA VAL A 732 1.42 12.54 20.96
C VAL A 732 1.78 12.17 22.40
N LEU A 733 1.91 13.16 23.30
CA LEU A 733 2.18 12.92 24.73
C LEU A 733 1.10 12.04 25.38
N TRP A 734 -0.17 12.40 25.19
CA TRP A 734 -1.28 11.66 25.79
C TRP A 734 -1.42 10.27 25.21
N ASN A 735 -1.31 10.13 23.89
CA ASN A 735 -1.36 8.82 23.24
C ASN A 735 -0.21 7.92 23.73
N ALA A 736 1.02 8.42 23.83
CA ALA A 736 2.14 7.63 24.35
C ALA A 736 1.91 7.18 25.80
N LEU A 737 1.37 8.06 26.64
CA LEU A 737 1.10 7.74 28.05
C LEU A 737 -0.04 6.72 28.22
N LEU A 738 -1.10 6.83 27.42
CA LEU A 738 -2.30 5.98 27.48
C LEU A 738 -2.13 4.65 26.74
N ASN A 739 -1.28 4.59 25.70
CA ASN A 739 -0.96 3.34 25.01
C ASN A 739 -0.13 2.38 25.88
N ASN A 740 0.44 2.85 26.98
CA ASN A 740 1.11 2.00 27.95
C ASN A 740 0.06 1.36 28.88
N GLU A 741 -0.31 0.11 28.60
CA GLU A 741 -1.31 -0.66 29.36
C GLU A 741 -0.99 -0.77 30.85
N ILE A 742 0.29 -0.72 31.25
CA ILE A 742 0.69 -0.77 32.66
C ILE A 742 0.19 0.47 33.41
N ASN A 743 0.17 1.64 32.76
CA ASN A 743 -0.39 2.86 33.38
C ASN A 743 -1.90 2.73 33.60
N LEU A 744 -2.60 2.13 32.63
CA LEU A 744 -4.06 1.91 32.70
C LEU A 744 -4.46 0.78 33.65
N SER A 745 -3.53 -0.10 34.03
CA SER A 745 -3.76 -1.17 34.99
C SER A 745 -3.79 -0.69 36.45
N GLU A 746 -3.19 0.46 36.76
CA GLU A 746 -3.16 1.01 38.12
C GLU A 746 -4.32 2.01 38.29
N ALA A 747 -5.22 1.72 39.23
CA ALA A 747 -6.51 2.41 39.33
C ALA A 747 -6.37 3.90 39.71
N ASN A 748 -5.40 4.27 40.55
CA ASN A 748 -5.26 5.64 41.04
C ASN A 748 -4.66 6.57 39.98
N LEU A 749 -3.67 6.09 39.23
CA LEU A 749 -3.02 6.72 38.09
C LEU A 749 -4.01 6.87 36.95
N THR A 750 -4.73 5.81 36.61
CA THR A 750 -5.81 5.86 35.61
C THR A 750 -6.83 6.91 35.99
N LYS A 751 -7.24 6.96 37.26
CA LYS A 751 -8.16 7.96 37.75
C LYS A 751 -7.62 9.39 37.61
N ASP A 752 -6.38 9.66 38.04
CA ASP A 752 -5.73 10.98 37.92
C ASP A 752 -5.60 11.42 36.45
N LEU A 753 -5.22 10.51 35.56
CA LEU A 753 -5.11 10.78 34.11
C LEU A 753 -6.47 11.11 33.51
N THR A 754 -7.50 10.30 33.78
CA THR A 754 -8.86 10.53 33.30
C THR A 754 -9.42 11.86 33.82
N ASP A 755 -9.24 12.17 35.11
CA ASP A 755 -9.71 13.42 35.71
C ASP A 755 -9.07 14.66 35.05
N ARG A 756 -7.77 14.60 34.72
CA ARG A 756 -7.08 15.68 33.98
C ARG A 756 -7.64 15.89 32.58
N ILE A 757 -7.89 14.80 31.84
CA ILE A 757 -8.45 14.88 30.48
C ILE A 757 -9.87 15.45 30.52
N ILE A 758 -10.69 15.04 31.51
CA ILE A 758 -12.05 15.56 31.69
C ILE A 758 -12.01 17.06 32.00
N ALA A 759 -11.15 17.50 32.91
CA ALA A 759 -10.99 18.93 33.22
C ALA A 759 -10.55 19.74 31.99
N ALA A 760 -9.66 19.19 31.16
CA ALA A 760 -9.23 19.84 29.92
C ALA A 760 -10.35 19.89 28.86
N LEU A 761 -11.19 18.85 28.77
CA LEU A 761 -12.40 18.86 27.94
C LEU A 761 -13.39 19.94 28.40
N GLU A 762 -13.62 20.08 29.70
CA GLU A 762 -14.49 21.12 30.26
C GLU A 762 -13.96 22.53 29.94
N GLU A 763 -12.64 22.73 30.03
CA GLU A 763 -12.01 24.01 29.66
C GLU A 763 -12.13 24.32 28.16
N SER A 764 -12.03 23.29 27.29
CA SER A 764 -12.18 23.47 25.84
C SER A 764 -13.53 24.05 25.42
N GLN A 765 -14.56 23.97 26.27
CA GLN A 765 -15.89 24.56 25.99
C GLN A 765 -15.88 26.09 25.82
N LYS A 766 -14.79 26.75 26.18
CA LYS A 766 -14.58 28.19 25.94
C LYS A 766 -14.31 28.52 24.47
N GLU A 767 -14.05 27.52 23.61
CA GLU A 767 -13.88 27.69 22.17
C GLU A 767 -15.14 28.29 21.51
N ARG A 768 -14.93 29.15 20.50
CA ARG A 768 -16.02 29.81 19.76
C ARG A 768 -16.88 28.82 18.98
N ASP A 769 -16.25 27.84 18.31
CA ASP A 769 -16.90 26.85 17.45
C ASP A 769 -16.76 25.42 18.01
N TRP A 770 -17.16 25.22 19.27
CA TRP A 770 -16.94 23.97 19.98
C TRP A 770 -17.74 22.78 19.38
N PRO A 771 -17.14 21.58 19.22
CA PRO A 771 -15.73 21.28 19.49
C PRO A 771 -14.82 21.77 18.36
N GLY A 772 -13.92 22.69 18.68
CA GLY A 772 -12.80 23.12 17.86
C GLY A 772 -11.70 22.06 17.85
N GLU A 773 -10.49 22.42 17.43
CA GLU A 773 -9.38 21.44 17.29
C GLU A 773 -8.99 20.80 18.63
N ILE A 774 -8.92 21.59 19.71
CA ILE A 774 -8.54 21.10 21.04
C ILE A 774 -9.67 20.26 21.63
N GLY A 775 -10.92 20.71 21.50
CA GLY A 775 -12.10 19.92 21.91
C GLY A 775 -12.18 18.58 21.19
N GLN A 776 -11.95 18.55 19.87
CA GLN A 776 -11.93 17.31 19.09
C GLN A 776 -10.79 16.37 19.50
N MET A 777 -9.61 16.89 19.80
CA MET A 777 -8.48 16.11 20.32
C MET A 777 -8.86 15.38 21.61
N TRP A 778 -9.41 16.08 22.60
CA TRP A 778 -9.80 15.46 23.88
C TRP A 778 -10.91 14.43 23.71
N ILE A 779 -11.89 14.70 22.84
CA ILE A 779 -12.95 13.71 22.53
C ILE A 779 -12.35 12.45 21.91
N LYS A 780 -11.37 12.58 20.99
CA LYS A 780 -10.67 11.42 20.39
C LYS A 780 -9.87 10.63 21.42
N ILE A 781 -9.12 11.32 22.30
CA ILE A 781 -8.35 10.67 23.37
C ILE A 781 -9.28 9.87 24.30
N LEU A 782 -10.35 10.48 24.81
CA LEU A 782 -11.34 9.78 25.65
C LEU A 782 -12.04 8.63 24.89
N SER A 783 -12.26 8.79 23.59
CA SER A 783 -12.84 7.74 22.75
C SER A 783 -11.91 6.54 22.57
N SER A 784 -10.59 6.72 22.67
CA SER A 784 -9.60 5.64 22.55
C SER A 784 -9.40 4.81 23.83
N MET A 785 -9.70 5.36 25.02
CA MET A 785 -9.45 4.68 26.30
C MET A 785 -10.38 3.46 26.52
N PRO A 786 -9.98 2.40 27.24
CA PRO A 786 -10.87 1.29 27.54
C PRO A 786 -12.03 1.71 28.46
N MET A 787 -13.18 1.03 28.37
CA MET A 787 -14.37 1.36 29.19
C MET A 787 -14.15 1.18 30.70
N ASP A 788 -13.19 0.34 31.07
CA ASP A 788 -12.80 0.10 32.47
C ASP A 788 -11.99 1.24 33.08
N ALA A 789 -11.46 2.16 32.27
CA ALA A 789 -10.72 3.32 32.76
C ALA A 789 -11.61 4.43 33.36
N PHE A 790 -12.93 4.35 33.18
CA PHE A 790 -13.88 5.37 33.65
C PHE A 790 -14.68 4.91 34.87
N ASP A 791 -14.58 5.65 35.97
CA ASP A 791 -15.49 5.50 37.08
C ASP A 791 -16.88 6.13 36.79
N ARG A 792 -17.86 5.90 37.67
CA ARG A 792 -19.22 6.44 37.48
C ARG A 792 -19.26 7.97 37.47
N SER A 793 -18.51 8.62 38.37
CA SER A 793 -18.51 10.08 38.48
C SER A 793 -17.90 10.73 37.25
N GLN A 794 -16.82 10.15 36.72
CA GLN A 794 -16.14 10.59 35.51
C GLN A 794 -17.04 10.48 34.28
N ARG A 795 -17.79 9.38 34.14
CA ARG A 795 -18.79 9.24 33.07
C ARG A 795 -19.88 10.30 33.15
N GLU A 796 -20.38 10.59 34.36
CA GLU A 796 -21.39 11.64 34.58
C GLU A 796 -20.85 13.04 34.23
N LYS A 797 -19.58 13.35 34.58
CA LYS A 797 -18.92 14.60 34.20
C LYS A 797 -18.75 14.74 32.68
N ILE A 798 -18.31 13.68 31.99
CA ILE A 798 -18.17 13.68 30.52
C ILE A 798 -19.52 13.99 29.87
N MET A 799 -20.60 13.32 30.30
CA MET A 799 -21.94 13.57 29.75
C MET A 799 -22.45 14.98 30.05
N THR A 800 -22.20 15.50 31.25
CA THR A 800 -22.51 16.88 31.60
C THR A 800 -21.75 17.86 30.71
N ALA A 801 -20.48 17.59 30.43
CA ALA A 801 -19.67 18.41 29.54
C ALA A 801 -20.21 18.41 28.09
N LEU A 802 -20.63 17.25 27.56
CA LEU A 802 -21.18 17.15 26.20
C LEU A 802 -22.56 17.84 26.06
N THR A 803 -23.36 17.88 27.12
CA THR A 803 -24.75 18.39 27.10
C THR A 803 -24.89 19.87 27.43
N LYS A 804 -24.01 20.44 28.26
CA LYS A 804 -24.07 21.85 28.71
C LYS A 804 -24.06 22.90 27.59
N LYS A 805 -23.41 22.61 26.46
CA LYS A 805 -23.39 23.48 25.26
C LYS A 805 -24.54 23.19 24.29
N GLN A 806 -25.21 22.04 24.40
CA GLN A 806 -26.40 21.72 23.60
C GLN A 806 -27.62 22.57 24.02
N SER A 807 -27.68 22.99 25.29
CA SER A 807 -28.80 23.75 25.85
C SER A 807 -28.61 25.28 25.84
N SER A 808 -27.44 25.81 25.49
CA SER A 808 -27.10 27.24 25.64
C SER A 808 -27.28 28.13 24.39
N GLY A 809 -27.97 27.68 23.33
CA GLY A 809 -28.32 28.56 22.20
C GLY A 809 -28.74 27.80 20.94
N THR A 810 -30.01 27.93 20.56
CA THR A 810 -30.64 27.33 19.37
C THR A 810 -30.02 27.76 18.02
N ASN A 811 -29.15 28.78 18.00
CA ASN A 811 -28.52 29.28 16.78
C ASN A 811 -27.07 28.79 16.54
N SER A 812 -26.38 28.16 17.50
CA SER A 812 -24.96 27.78 17.32
C SER A 812 -24.71 26.33 16.89
N LEU A 813 -25.72 25.46 16.94
CA LEU A 813 -25.57 24.04 16.56
C LEU A 813 -25.84 23.77 15.08
N ALA A 814 -26.57 24.65 14.38
CA ALA A 814 -26.79 24.55 12.94
C ALA A 814 -25.48 24.74 12.13
N ASP A 815 -24.47 25.41 12.71
CA ASP A 815 -23.14 25.63 12.12
C ASP A 815 -22.11 24.52 12.44
N VAL A 816 -22.48 23.50 13.22
CA VAL A 816 -21.56 22.41 13.61
C VAL A 816 -21.47 21.36 12.50
N ASN A 817 -20.31 21.28 11.85
CA ASN A 817 -19.99 20.28 10.83
C ASN A 817 -20.33 18.83 11.29
N LEU A 818 -20.94 18.03 10.41
CA LEU A 818 -21.32 16.62 10.63
C LEU A 818 -20.18 15.74 11.19
N THR A 819 -18.92 16.06 10.87
CA THR A 819 -17.74 15.35 11.38
C THR A 819 -17.55 15.54 12.90
N ARG A 820 -17.97 16.68 13.45
CA ARG A 820 -17.92 16.95 14.90
C ARG A 820 -18.99 16.16 15.64
N TRP A 821 -20.20 16.09 15.06
CA TRP A 821 -21.29 15.25 15.56
C TRP A 821 -20.90 13.78 15.66
N LYS A 822 -20.20 13.25 14.64
CA LYS A 822 -19.66 11.89 14.64
C LYS A 822 -18.81 11.59 15.87
N LEU A 823 -17.92 12.50 16.26
CA LEU A 823 -17.05 12.35 17.43
C LEU A 823 -17.85 12.42 18.74
N MET A 824 -18.73 13.40 18.87
CA MET A 824 -19.56 13.60 20.07
C MET A 824 -20.50 12.42 20.33
N LEU A 825 -21.23 11.96 19.30
CA LEU A 825 -22.14 10.82 19.41
C LEU A 825 -21.38 9.53 19.74
N GLY A 826 -20.20 9.34 19.16
CA GLY A 826 -19.35 8.18 19.45
C GLY A 826 -18.92 8.11 20.91
N LEU A 827 -18.44 9.22 21.47
CA LEU A 827 -18.05 9.28 22.88
C LEU A 827 -19.27 9.13 23.81
N ALA A 828 -20.37 9.81 23.51
CA ALA A 828 -21.60 9.73 24.30
C ALA A 828 -22.16 8.29 24.32
N ALA A 829 -22.27 7.63 23.16
CA ALA A 829 -22.73 6.25 23.06
C ALA A 829 -21.85 5.31 23.88
N LYS A 830 -20.53 5.48 23.80
CA LYS A 830 -19.55 4.70 24.56
C LYS A 830 -19.75 4.87 26.07
N VAL A 831 -19.77 6.10 26.57
CA VAL A 831 -19.93 6.41 28.01
C VAL A 831 -21.27 5.89 28.54
N MET A 832 -22.34 6.03 27.76
CA MET A 832 -23.68 5.57 28.13
C MET A 832 -23.88 4.05 27.98
N LYS A 833 -22.90 3.25 27.54
CA LYS A 833 -23.00 1.78 27.60
C LYS A 833 -23.05 1.24 29.04
N ARG A 834 -22.50 1.97 30.01
CA ARG A 834 -22.58 1.65 31.45
C ARG A 834 -23.53 2.61 32.16
N PRO A 835 -24.22 2.17 33.24
CA PRO A 835 -25.12 3.03 34.02
C PRO A 835 -24.44 4.36 34.39
N THR A 836 -25.02 5.46 33.91
CA THR A 836 -24.49 6.82 33.99
C THR A 836 -25.67 7.79 34.08
N PHE A 837 -25.87 8.37 35.27
CA PHE A 837 -27.06 9.16 35.56
C PHE A 837 -26.68 10.58 35.97
N TYR A 838 -26.39 11.42 34.98
CA TYR A 838 -25.95 12.79 35.21
C TYR A 838 -27.13 13.72 35.55
N ALA A 839 -26.83 14.81 36.26
CA ALA A 839 -27.83 15.79 36.65
C ALA A 839 -28.43 16.51 35.43
N GLY A 840 -29.76 16.60 35.36
CA GLY A 840 -30.47 17.30 34.29
C GLY A 840 -30.74 16.46 33.02
N LEU A 841 -30.52 15.15 33.05
CA LEU A 841 -30.87 14.23 31.97
C LEU A 841 -32.39 14.21 31.70
N ARG A 842 -32.82 14.72 30.53
CA ARG A 842 -34.24 14.76 30.12
C ARG A 842 -34.45 14.11 28.75
N PHE A 843 -35.65 13.60 28.49
CA PHE A 843 -35.98 13.05 27.17
C PHE A 843 -35.93 14.13 26.07
N THR A 844 -36.26 15.37 26.42
CA THR A 844 -36.17 16.53 25.51
C THR A 844 -34.77 16.75 24.94
N ASP A 845 -33.72 16.31 25.64
CA ASP A 845 -32.34 16.46 25.16
C ASP A 845 -32.08 15.51 23.95
N LEU A 846 -32.71 14.33 23.91
CA LEU A 846 -32.68 13.45 22.74
C LEU A 846 -33.48 14.02 21.56
N VAL A 847 -34.62 14.68 21.86
CA VAL A 847 -35.43 15.36 20.83
C VAL A 847 -34.64 16.51 20.21
N ALA A 848 -34.08 17.40 21.02
CA ALA A 848 -33.26 18.51 20.53
C ALA A 848 -32.02 18.03 19.73
N CYS A 849 -31.40 16.92 20.16
CA CYS A 849 -30.31 16.30 19.41
C CYS A 849 -30.78 15.78 18.03
N SER A 850 -31.96 15.15 17.96
CA SER A 850 -32.53 14.70 16.69
C SER A 850 -32.95 15.84 15.76
N GLU A 851 -33.44 16.95 16.29
CA GLU A 851 -33.75 18.17 15.53
C GLU A 851 -32.47 18.83 14.97
N ALA A 852 -31.43 18.94 15.80
CA ALA A 852 -30.15 19.52 15.41
C ALA A 852 -29.42 18.68 14.33
N LEU A 853 -29.49 17.35 14.43
CA LEU A 853 -28.95 16.46 13.39
C LEU A 853 -29.73 16.56 12.07
N SER A 854 -31.03 16.84 12.14
CA SER A 854 -31.90 16.97 10.97
C SER A 854 -31.76 18.32 10.26
N SER A 855 -31.29 19.36 10.97
CA SER A 855 -31.09 20.71 10.43
C SER A 855 -29.64 20.99 10.00
N ALA A 856 -28.71 20.07 10.23
CA ALA A 856 -27.29 20.25 9.92
C ALA A 856 -27.02 20.28 8.40
N PRO A 857 -26.15 21.19 7.90
CA PRO A 857 -25.86 21.32 6.47
C PRO A 857 -25.12 20.08 5.94
N LEU A 858 -25.65 19.50 4.86
CA LEU A 858 -25.10 18.31 4.20
C LEU A 858 -24.12 18.70 3.09
N PRO A 859 -22.89 18.14 3.06
CA PRO A 859 -21.96 18.35 1.97
C PRO A 859 -22.48 17.72 0.67
N PRO A 860 -22.25 18.34 -0.51
CA PRO A 860 -22.80 17.88 -1.78
C PRO A 860 -22.22 16.55 -2.31
N GLN A 861 -21.07 16.10 -1.79
CA GLN A 861 -20.43 14.83 -2.12
C GLN A 861 -20.34 13.92 -0.89
N GLY A 862 -20.77 12.66 -1.01
CA GLY A 862 -20.68 11.66 0.07
C GLY A 862 -21.70 11.82 1.21
N SER A 863 -22.74 12.65 1.04
CA SER A 863 -23.79 12.93 2.03
C SER A 863 -24.39 11.67 2.66
N ASP A 864 -24.73 10.68 1.85
CA ASP A 864 -25.57 9.56 2.28
C ASP A 864 -24.79 8.58 3.18
N VAL A 865 -23.48 8.45 2.97
CA VAL A 865 -22.57 7.68 3.82
C VAL A 865 -22.51 8.30 5.22
N LEU A 866 -22.31 9.62 5.27
CA LEU A 866 -22.26 10.37 6.53
C LEU A 866 -23.59 10.32 7.26
N VAL A 867 -24.71 10.42 6.54
CA VAL A 867 -26.06 10.31 7.11
C VAL A 867 -26.29 8.91 7.70
N LEU A 868 -25.99 7.83 6.97
CA LEU A 868 -26.11 6.47 7.49
C LEU A 868 -25.23 6.25 8.73
N GLU A 869 -23.99 6.76 8.72
CA GLU A 869 -23.11 6.66 9.88
C GLU A 869 -23.68 7.43 11.09
N LEU A 870 -24.23 8.63 10.87
CA LEU A 870 -24.89 9.40 11.91
C LEU A 870 -26.17 8.74 12.43
N ILE A 871 -26.97 8.12 11.56
CA ILE A 871 -28.15 7.33 11.96
C ILE A 871 -27.72 6.21 12.91
N GLY A 872 -26.68 5.46 12.54
CA GLY A 872 -26.14 4.39 13.39
C GLY A 872 -25.62 4.91 14.72
N ARG A 873 -24.79 5.95 14.72
CA ARG A 873 -24.21 6.53 15.95
C ARG A 873 -25.27 7.16 16.87
N PHE A 874 -26.23 7.88 16.30
CA PHE A 874 -27.34 8.46 17.06
C PHE A 874 -28.24 7.36 17.62
N SER A 875 -28.58 6.33 16.83
CA SER A 875 -29.35 5.18 17.33
C SER A 875 -28.63 4.51 18.49
N LEU A 876 -27.32 4.25 18.39
CA LEU A 876 -26.55 3.65 19.48
C LEU A 876 -26.55 4.52 20.75
N MET A 877 -26.36 5.82 20.60
CA MET A 877 -26.41 6.77 21.72
C MET A 877 -27.80 6.79 22.36
N ALA A 878 -28.86 6.99 21.58
CA ALA A 878 -30.24 7.03 22.05
C ALA A 878 -30.65 5.70 22.71
N THR A 879 -30.33 4.57 22.08
CA THR A 879 -30.55 3.23 22.64
C THR A 879 -29.83 3.06 23.96
N ALA A 880 -28.56 3.48 24.09
CA ALA A 880 -27.81 3.36 25.33
C ALA A 880 -28.43 4.22 26.47
N VAL A 881 -28.88 5.43 26.16
CA VAL A 881 -29.58 6.31 27.12
C VAL A 881 -30.92 5.72 27.55
N LEU A 882 -31.76 5.32 26.58
CA LEU A 882 -33.11 4.79 26.80
C LEU A 882 -33.08 3.45 27.53
N ARG A 883 -32.12 2.59 27.20
CA ARG A 883 -31.89 1.31 27.88
C ARG A 883 -31.72 1.48 29.38
N GLN A 884 -30.91 2.45 29.80
CA GLN A 884 -30.66 2.69 31.21
C GLN A 884 -31.94 3.08 31.98
N MET A 885 -32.82 3.88 31.35
CA MET A 885 -34.11 4.29 31.92
C MET A 885 -35.15 3.17 31.86
N ALA A 886 -35.16 2.38 30.79
CA ALA A 886 -36.11 1.30 30.60
C ALA A 886 -35.79 0.06 31.47
N ASP A 887 -34.51 -0.23 31.72
CA ASP A 887 -34.08 -1.38 32.53
C ASP A 887 -34.22 -1.08 34.05
N HIS A 888 -34.24 0.20 34.47
CA HIS A 888 -34.36 0.61 35.87
C HIS A 888 -35.62 1.48 36.08
N VAL A 889 -36.80 0.85 36.05
CA VAL A 889 -38.08 1.58 36.15
C VAL A 889 -38.35 2.04 37.58
N ASP A 890 -38.05 3.31 37.86
CA ASP A 890 -38.37 4.04 39.09
C ASP A 890 -39.18 5.33 38.78
N GLU A 891 -39.48 6.15 39.80
CA GLU A 891 -40.21 7.41 39.63
C GLU A 891 -39.53 8.35 38.61
N ARG A 892 -38.19 8.42 38.62
CA ARG A 892 -37.40 9.21 37.69
C ARG A 892 -37.54 8.71 36.24
N SER A 893 -37.55 7.39 36.05
CA SER A 893 -37.77 6.80 34.72
C SER A 893 -39.16 7.14 34.17
N VAL A 894 -40.18 7.11 35.02
CA VAL A 894 -41.57 7.42 34.63
C VAL A 894 -41.68 8.89 34.25
N GLU A 895 -41.11 9.81 35.05
CA GLU A 895 -41.03 11.24 34.72
C GLU A 895 -40.26 11.49 33.42
N TYR A 896 -39.13 10.80 33.21
CA TYR A 896 -38.36 10.88 31.97
C TYR A 896 -39.19 10.47 30.75
N PHE A 897 -39.92 9.35 30.82
CA PHE A 897 -40.75 8.86 29.71
C PHE A 897 -42.08 9.61 29.54
N GLN A 898 -42.57 10.35 30.54
CA GLN A 898 -43.70 11.28 30.33
C GLN A 898 -43.35 12.36 29.29
N GLY A 899 -42.09 12.83 29.26
CA GLY A 899 -41.58 13.71 28.22
C GLY A 899 -41.59 13.08 26.82
N ALA A 900 -41.49 11.75 26.72
CA ALA A 900 -41.57 11.02 25.46
C ALA A 900 -42.99 10.95 24.89
N SER A 901 -44.02 10.89 25.74
CA SER A 901 -45.43 10.87 25.30
C SER A 901 -45.81 12.10 24.48
N ALA A 902 -45.36 13.29 24.89
CA ALA A 902 -45.60 14.54 24.16
C ALA A 902 -44.94 14.52 22.77
N PHE A 903 -43.72 14.00 22.68
CA PHE A 903 -42.99 13.83 21.43
C PHE A 903 -43.68 12.83 20.48
N VAL A 904 -44.12 11.68 20.98
CA VAL A 904 -44.79 10.64 20.20
C VAL A 904 -46.11 11.16 19.62
N ASN A 905 -46.91 11.85 20.42
CA ASN A 905 -48.18 12.44 19.95
C ASN A 905 -47.96 13.48 18.85
N ASN A 906 -46.96 14.35 19.00
CA ASN A 906 -46.60 15.34 17.99
C ASN A 906 -46.18 14.67 16.66
N CYS A 907 -45.36 13.62 16.71
CA CYS A 907 -44.98 12.86 15.51
C CYS A 907 -46.19 12.22 14.83
N GLN A 908 -47.15 11.73 15.61
CA GLN A 908 -48.37 11.12 15.10
C GLN A 908 -49.28 12.14 14.38
N GLU A 909 -49.43 13.35 14.90
CA GLU A 909 -50.25 14.42 14.30
C GLU A 909 -49.65 14.94 12.98
N GLN A 910 -48.32 15.06 12.91
CA GLN A 910 -47.62 15.56 11.72
C GLN A 910 -47.59 14.55 10.55
N SER A 911 -47.79 13.26 10.81
CA SER A 911 -47.68 12.19 9.81
C SER A 911 -48.82 12.12 8.76
N GLY A 912 -49.92 12.89 8.94
CA GLY A 912 -51.15 12.79 8.13
C GLY A 912 -51.38 13.85 7.03
N ASN A 913 -50.58 14.92 6.94
CA ASN A 913 -50.80 16.03 5.98
C ASN A 913 -49.74 16.01 4.85
N THR A 914 -49.96 15.26 3.77
CA THR A 914 -48.94 15.04 2.73
C THR A 914 -49.21 15.84 1.43
N LYS A 915 -48.65 17.06 1.34
CA LYS A 915 -48.23 17.66 0.06
C LYS A 915 -46.69 17.77 0.07
N ALA A 916 -46.06 17.51 -1.07
CA ALA A 916 -44.63 17.28 -1.22
C ALA A 916 -43.69 18.46 -0.85
N GLU A 917 -44.23 19.64 -0.56
CA GLU A 917 -43.46 20.85 -0.27
C GLU A 917 -43.46 21.26 1.22
N ASP A 918 -44.24 20.61 2.09
CA ASP A 918 -44.49 21.06 3.48
C ASP A 918 -44.40 19.96 4.57
N SER A 919 -43.90 18.75 4.28
CA SER A 919 -43.85 17.66 5.27
C SER A 919 -42.71 17.85 6.31
N GLY A 920 -42.97 18.66 7.33
CA GLY A 920 -42.02 19.16 8.33
C GLY A 920 -41.62 18.23 9.49
N LEU A 921 -41.43 16.91 9.28
CA LEU A 921 -40.89 16.02 10.32
C LEU A 921 -39.35 15.91 10.20
N PRO A 922 -38.57 16.25 11.24
CA PRO A 922 -37.11 16.08 11.25
C PRO A 922 -36.69 14.61 11.02
N ALA A 923 -35.75 14.38 10.11
CA ALA A 923 -35.36 13.04 9.66
C ALA A 923 -35.01 12.07 10.81
N PHE A 924 -34.25 12.53 11.81
CA PHE A 924 -33.77 11.69 12.92
C PHE A 924 -34.84 11.39 13.99
N HIS A 925 -36.05 11.98 13.91
CA HIS A 925 -37.16 11.64 14.81
C HIS A 925 -37.57 10.17 14.65
N MET A 926 -37.57 9.64 13.43
CA MET A 926 -37.88 8.22 13.19
C MET A 926 -36.84 7.29 13.82
N THR A 927 -35.57 7.67 13.83
CA THR A 927 -34.50 6.94 14.52
C THR A 927 -34.70 6.95 16.04
N LEU A 928 -35.13 8.08 16.61
CA LEU A 928 -35.45 8.18 18.05
C LEU A 928 -36.68 7.33 18.41
N LEU A 929 -37.75 7.36 17.59
CA LEU A 929 -38.93 6.52 17.75
C LEU A 929 -38.58 5.02 17.65
N LYS A 930 -37.70 4.64 16.71
CA LYS A 930 -37.16 3.27 16.59
C LYS A 930 -36.46 2.85 17.87
N ALA A 931 -35.54 3.67 18.39
CA ALA A 931 -34.80 3.36 19.61
C ALA A 931 -35.73 3.23 20.83
N LEU A 932 -36.72 4.12 20.95
CA LEU A 932 -37.73 4.09 22.01
C LEU A 932 -38.59 2.82 21.94
N ALA A 933 -39.14 2.49 20.77
CA ALA A 933 -39.94 1.29 20.58
C ALA A 933 -39.14 0.02 20.87
N THR A 934 -37.89 -0.04 20.41
CA THR A 934 -37.00 -1.20 20.58
C THR A 934 -36.69 -1.42 22.07
N GLU A 935 -36.23 -0.40 22.78
CA GLU A 935 -35.81 -0.57 24.18
C GLU A 935 -36.99 -0.80 25.14
N LEU A 936 -38.12 -0.13 24.94
CA LEU A 936 -39.34 -0.40 25.72
C LEU A 936 -39.88 -1.82 25.48
N SER A 937 -39.74 -2.34 24.26
CA SER A 937 -40.16 -3.71 23.95
C SER A 937 -39.21 -4.78 24.51
N ARG A 938 -37.91 -4.46 24.60
CA ARG A 938 -36.86 -5.36 25.10
C ARG A 938 -36.89 -5.49 26.62
N SER A 939 -37.09 -4.38 27.35
CA SER A 939 -37.08 -4.38 28.81
C SER A 939 -38.29 -5.12 29.40
N THR A 940 -38.04 -6.05 30.32
CA THR A 940 -39.10 -6.71 31.11
C THR A 940 -39.77 -5.73 32.07
N ASN A 941 -38.99 -4.83 32.67
CA ASN A 941 -39.45 -3.87 33.68
C ASN A 941 -40.36 -2.80 33.05
N ALA A 942 -40.04 -2.36 31.83
CA ALA A 942 -40.90 -1.45 31.06
C ALA A 942 -42.24 -2.10 30.70
N ARG A 943 -42.25 -3.38 30.29
CA ARG A 943 -43.46 -4.13 29.95
C ARG A 943 -44.37 -4.42 31.15
N SER A 944 -43.82 -4.47 32.36
CA SER A 944 -44.63 -4.59 33.59
C SER A 944 -45.30 -3.29 34.03
N ASN A 945 -44.87 -2.13 33.50
CA ASN A 945 -45.46 -0.84 33.82
C ASN A 945 -46.53 -0.45 32.77
N GLN A 946 -47.76 -0.20 33.23
CA GLN A 946 -48.89 0.08 32.34
C GLN A 946 -48.71 1.36 31.52
N THR A 947 -48.12 2.41 32.10
CA THR A 947 -47.86 3.70 31.45
C THR A 947 -46.80 3.58 30.35
N LEU A 948 -45.76 2.77 30.56
CA LEU A 948 -44.72 2.54 29.56
C LEU A 948 -45.19 1.60 28.44
N THR A 949 -46.08 0.66 28.76
CA THR A 949 -46.70 -0.25 27.79
C THR A 949 -47.67 0.49 26.86
N SER A 950 -48.45 1.44 27.38
CA SER A 950 -49.28 2.31 26.55
C SER A 950 -48.42 3.23 25.67
N LEU A 951 -47.33 3.80 26.22
CA LEU A 951 -46.36 4.59 25.45
C LEU A 951 -45.71 3.76 24.33
N LEU A 952 -45.33 2.50 24.57
CA LEU A 952 -44.79 1.61 23.54
C LEU A 952 -45.80 1.41 22.40
N THR A 953 -47.07 1.24 22.72
CA THR A 953 -48.14 1.06 21.72
C THR A 953 -48.30 2.33 20.86
N LEU A 954 -48.39 3.50 21.49
CA LEU A 954 -48.45 4.78 20.80
C LEU A 954 -47.20 5.03 19.94
N THR A 955 -46.02 4.71 20.46
CA THR A 955 -44.74 4.88 19.75
C THR A 955 -44.71 4.03 18.48
N ARG A 956 -45.15 2.76 18.55
CA ARG A 956 -45.22 1.88 17.38
C ARG A 956 -46.24 2.37 16.35
N GLN A 957 -47.40 2.85 16.79
CA GLN A 957 -48.42 3.43 15.90
C GLN A 957 -47.90 4.69 15.19
N ALA A 958 -47.28 5.61 15.93
CA ALA A 958 -46.67 6.81 15.37
C ALA A 958 -45.56 6.46 14.38
N LEU A 959 -44.67 5.54 14.74
CA LEU A 959 -43.59 5.09 13.86
C LEU A 959 -44.11 4.42 12.58
N SER A 960 -45.12 3.55 12.69
CA SER A 960 -45.76 2.88 11.55
C SER A 960 -46.38 3.90 10.59
N LYS A 961 -47.10 4.90 11.10
CA LYS A 961 -47.67 6.00 10.28
C LYS A 961 -46.59 6.82 9.58
N CYS A 962 -45.53 7.22 10.30
CA CYS A 962 -44.42 7.98 9.72
C CYS A 962 -43.73 7.20 8.58
N VAL A 963 -43.40 5.93 8.80
CA VAL A 963 -42.77 5.08 7.79
C VAL A 963 -43.72 4.88 6.59
N ALA A 964 -44.99 4.55 6.83
CA ALA A 964 -45.97 4.34 5.76
C ALA A 964 -46.19 5.61 4.91
N GLY A 965 -46.19 6.80 5.53
CA GLY A 965 -46.29 8.08 4.83
C GLY A 965 -45.11 8.34 3.89
N VAL A 966 -43.87 8.13 4.36
CA VAL A 966 -42.65 8.30 3.55
C VAL A 966 -42.60 7.30 2.38
N ILE A 967 -42.94 6.04 2.63
CA ILE A 967 -42.96 5.01 1.58
C ILE A 967 -44.05 5.32 0.54
N SER A 968 -45.23 5.76 0.96
CA SER A 968 -46.32 6.13 0.05
C SER A 968 -45.95 7.32 -0.85
N LEU A 969 -45.19 8.29 -0.32
CA LEU A 969 -44.61 9.40 -1.09
C LEU A 969 -43.63 8.88 -2.16
N CYS A 970 -42.73 7.97 -1.79
CA CYS A 970 -41.74 7.35 -2.69
C CYS A 970 -42.38 6.53 -3.83
N VAL A 971 -43.52 5.88 -3.55
CA VAL A 971 -44.27 5.13 -4.56
C VAL A 971 -45.02 6.08 -5.52
N SER A 972 -45.48 7.22 -5.02
CA SER A 972 -46.33 8.16 -5.77
C SER A 972 -45.53 9.13 -6.65
N ASP A 973 -44.38 9.62 -6.18
CA ASP A 973 -43.55 10.56 -6.93
C ASP A 973 -42.42 9.85 -7.71
N LYS A 974 -42.37 10.14 -9.01
CA LYS A 974 -41.38 9.58 -9.92
C LYS A 974 -39.99 10.22 -9.79
N LYS A 975 -39.93 11.44 -9.26
CA LYS A 975 -38.72 12.28 -9.23
C LYS A 975 -37.86 12.09 -7.98
N LEU A 976 -38.37 11.44 -6.93
CA LEU A 976 -37.67 11.32 -5.63
C LEU A 976 -36.35 10.53 -5.68
N LEU A 977 -36.23 9.58 -6.61
CA LEU A 977 -34.97 8.86 -6.85
C LEU A 977 -34.15 9.48 -8.00
N ASN A 978 -34.67 10.51 -8.67
CA ASN A 978 -34.00 11.19 -9.78
C ASN A 978 -33.25 12.43 -9.27
N GLY A 979 -32.02 12.23 -8.82
CA GLY A 979 -31.15 13.30 -8.28
C GLY A 979 -31.04 13.27 -6.76
N ARG A 980 -30.14 14.11 -6.21
CA ARG A 980 -29.94 14.27 -4.76
C ARG A 980 -30.83 15.36 -4.22
N ASN A 981 -31.45 15.12 -3.05
CA ASN A 981 -32.25 16.10 -2.33
C ASN A 981 -31.82 16.10 -0.85
N THR A 982 -31.16 17.17 -0.42
CA THR A 982 -30.57 17.29 0.92
C THR A 982 -31.57 17.17 2.06
N ILE A 983 -32.87 17.35 1.81
CA ILE A 983 -33.92 17.26 2.83
C ILE A 983 -34.59 15.88 2.81
N LEU A 984 -34.89 15.35 1.62
CA LEU A 984 -35.64 14.09 1.48
C LEU A 984 -34.75 12.84 1.63
N ASP A 985 -33.46 12.94 1.30
CA ASP A 985 -32.54 11.80 1.35
C ASP A 985 -32.36 11.25 2.78
N PRO A 986 -32.13 12.08 3.81
CA PRO A 986 -32.07 11.60 5.19
C PRO A 986 -33.40 11.00 5.68
N ILE A 987 -34.55 11.56 5.27
CA ILE A 987 -35.89 11.08 5.66
C ILE A 987 -36.13 9.66 5.12
N VAL A 988 -35.76 9.40 3.86
CA VAL A 988 -35.90 8.06 3.27
C VAL A 988 -35.00 7.04 3.98
N LEU A 989 -33.76 7.42 4.31
CA LEU A 989 -32.81 6.55 5.00
C LEU A 989 -33.24 6.23 6.44
N THR A 990 -33.77 7.20 7.19
CA THR A 990 -34.26 6.94 8.56
C THR A 990 -35.57 6.17 8.57
N ALA A 991 -36.49 6.41 7.63
CA ALA A 991 -37.73 5.66 7.51
C ALA A 991 -37.49 4.17 7.21
N THR A 992 -36.60 3.89 6.25
CA THR A 992 -36.24 2.52 5.87
C THR A 992 -35.49 1.80 7.01
N ASP A 993 -34.57 2.47 7.70
CA ASP A 993 -33.89 1.93 8.87
C ASP A 993 -34.84 1.62 10.05
N ALA A 994 -35.86 2.46 10.26
CA ALA A 994 -36.82 2.31 11.35
C ALA A 994 -37.94 1.28 11.10
N SER A 995 -38.09 0.81 9.86
CA SER A 995 -39.18 -0.08 9.45
C SER A 995 -39.30 -1.37 10.27
N SER A 996 -38.18 -2.00 10.63
CA SER A 996 -38.15 -3.25 11.41
C SER A 996 -38.81 -3.11 12.79
N ALA A 997 -38.60 -1.99 13.48
CA ALA A 997 -39.22 -1.73 14.78
C ALA A 997 -40.72 -1.39 14.67
N ALA A 998 -41.14 -0.81 13.53
CA ALA A 998 -42.53 -0.46 13.25
C ALA A 998 -43.39 -1.68 12.92
N ALA A 999 -42.85 -2.63 12.14
CA ALA A 999 -43.55 -3.84 11.70
C ALA A 999 -43.79 -4.88 12.82
N ALA A 1000 -43.22 -4.69 14.01
CA ALA A 1000 -43.27 -5.64 15.12
C ALA A 1000 -44.65 -5.74 15.82
N SER A 1001 -45.62 -4.87 15.53
CA SER A 1001 -46.97 -4.94 16.12
C SER A 1001 -48.09 -5.20 15.12
N GLU A 1002 -48.09 -4.48 13.99
CA GLU A 1002 -49.12 -4.62 12.95
C GLU A 1002 -48.48 -4.45 11.55
N PRO A 1003 -49.00 -5.14 10.52
CA PRO A 1003 -48.60 -4.90 9.14
C PRO A 1003 -48.85 -3.44 8.76
N PHE A 1004 -47.94 -2.84 7.98
CA PHE A 1004 -48.14 -1.51 7.44
C PHE A 1004 -49.44 -1.44 6.60
N ASP A 1005 -50.27 -0.44 6.85
CA ASP A 1005 -51.47 -0.20 6.05
C ASP A 1005 -51.11 0.49 4.73
N PHE A 1006 -50.99 -0.33 3.68
CA PHE A 1006 -50.73 0.11 2.30
C PHE A 1006 -51.97 -0.01 1.40
N THR A 1007 -53.18 -0.01 1.96
CA THR A 1007 -54.45 -0.34 1.27
C THR A 1007 -54.82 0.53 0.05
N GLY A 1008 -54.02 1.52 -0.33
CA GLY A 1008 -54.17 2.33 -1.55
C GLY A 1008 -53.07 2.20 -2.62
N LEU A 1009 -52.00 1.41 -2.39
CA LEU A 1009 -50.87 1.34 -3.32
C LEU A 1009 -51.12 0.34 -4.46
N LYS A 1010 -51.07 0.82 -5.71
CA LYS A 1010 -51.16 -0.05 -6.90
C LYS A 1010 -49.90 -0.91 -7.02
N ALA A 1011 -50.05 -2.23 -7.16
CA ALA A 1011 -48.93 -3.17 -7.37
C ALA A 1011 -48.04 -2.77 -8.57
N SER A 1012 -48.62 -2.18 -9.63
CA SER A 1012 -47.88 -1.68 -10.78
C SER A 1012 -46.99 -0.46 -10.47
N SER A 1013 -47.33 0.35 -9.46
CA SER A 1013 -46.49 1.45 -8.98
C SER A 1013 -45.33 0.94 -8.12
N VAL A 1014 -45.57 -0.10 -7.32
CA VAL A 1014 -44.53 -0.78 -6.51
C VAL A 1014 -43.49 -1.45 -7.42
N ARG A 1015 -43.91 -2.19 -8.46
CA ARG A 1015 -42.97 -2.76 -9.45
C ARG A 1015 -42.15 -1.70 -10.20
N LYS A 1016 -42.76 -0.55 -10.50
CA LYS A 1016 -42.03 0.59 -11.09
C LYS A 1016 -41.02 1.20 -10.13
N LEU A 1017 -41.29 1.20 -8.82
CA LEU A 1017 -40.33 1.64 -7.81
C LEU A 1017 -39.20 0.60 -7.63
N GLU A 1018 -39.53 -0.69 -7.59
CA GLU A 1018 -38.56 -1.79 -7.56
C GLU A 1018 -37.59 -1.72 -8.74
N LYS A 1019 -38.08 -1.55 -9.97
CA LYS A 1019 -37.22 -1.41 -11.15
C LYS A 1019 -36.26 -0.22 -11.03
N ARG A 1020 -36.75 0.94 -10.61
CA ARG A 1020 -35.94 2.16 -10.42
C ARG A 1020 -34.90 2.00 -9.31
N THR A 1021 -35.26 1.37 -8.20
CA THR A 1021 -34.33 1.11 -7.10
C THR A 1021 -33.24 0.13 -7.52
N ARG A 1022 -33.57 -0.93 -8.28
CA ARG A 1022 -32.57 -1.85 -8.85
C ARG A 1022 -31.59 -1.14 -9.79
N GLU A 1023 -32.09 -0.28 -10.68
CA GLU A 1023 -31.24 0.53 -11.58
C GLU A 1023 -30.32 1.49 -10.79
N ALA A 1024 -30.84 2.15 -9.76
CA ALA A 1024 -30.06 3.07 -8.92
C ALA A 1024 -29.09 2.36 -7.95
N MET A 1025 -29.36 1.10 -7.56
CA MET A 1025 -28.41 0.29 -6.78
C MET A 1025 -27.12 0.03 -7.57
N GLN A 1026 -27.22 -0.16 -8.90
CA GLN A 1026 -26.07 -0.38 -9.78
C GLN A 1026 -25.15 0.84 -9.89
N SER A 1027 -25.68 2.06 -9.67
CA SER A 1027 -24.89 3.29 -9.60
C SER A 1027 -24.36 3.60 -8.19
N GLY A 1028 -24.55 2.71 -7.21
CA GLY A 1028 -24.06 2.87 -5.84
C GLY A 1028 -24.94 3.74 -4.93
N ASP A 1029 -26.21 3.99 -5.30
CA ASP A 1029 -27.12 4.84 -4.52
C ASP A 1029 -27.62 4.14 -3.25
N LEU A 1030 -27.16 4.61 -2.08
CA LEU A 1030 -27.46 4.04 -0.77
C LEU A 1030 -28.95 4.10 -0.40
N ARG A 1031 -29.68 5.11 -0.89
CA ARG A 1031 -31.13 5.23 -0.67
C ARG A 1031 -31.87 4.11 -1.39
N ALA A 1032 -31.42 3.79 -2.60
CA ALA A 1032 -31.99 2.72 -3.41
C ALA A 1032 -31.75 1.34 -2.77
N TRP A 1033 -30.57 1.10 -2.20
CA TRP A 1033 -30.28 -0.11 -1.42
C TRP A 1033 -31.26 -0.28 -0.25
N LYS A 1034 -31.39 0.74 0.60
CA LYS A 1034 -32.28 0.71 1.77
C LYS A 1034 -33.76 0.59 1.41
N MET A 1035 -34.20 1.27 0.35
CA MET A 1035 -35.56 1.15 -0.18
C MET A 1035 -35.83 -0.24 -0.76
N HIS A 1036 -34.87 -0.82 -1.49
CA HIS A 1036 -35.03 -2.16 -2.06
C HIS A 1036 -35.18 -3.23 -0.96
N MET A 1037 -34.38 -3.14 0.11
CA MET A 1037 -34.51 -4.02 1.29
C MET A 1037 -35.88 -3.89 1.94
N PHE A 1038 -36.41 -2.67 2.07
CA PHE A 1038 -37.75 -2.44 2.59
C PHE A 1038 -38.83 -3.12 1.71
N LEU A 1039 -38.74 -2.96 0.39
CA LEU A 1039 -39.68 -3.58 -0.56
C LEU A 1039 -39.65 -5.10 -0.48
N GLN A 1040 -38.45 -5.71 -0.39
CA GLN A 1040 -38.30 -7.15 -0.23
C GLN A 1040 -38.92 -7.66 1.08
N ARG A 1041 -38.68 -6.95 2.19
CA ARG A 1041 -39.12 -7.39 3.53
C ARG A 1041 -40.61 -7.27 3.76
N HIS A 1042 -41.23 -6.19 3.29
CA HIS A 1042 -42.60 -5.83 3.66
C HIS A 1042 -43.59 -5.85 2.49
N LEU A 1043 -43.11 -5.89 1.24
CA LEU A 1043 -43.93 -5.87 0.03
C LEU A 1043 -43.54 -6.97 -0.97
N SER A 1044 -42.96 -8.09 -0.50
CA SER A 1044 -42.49 -9.21 -1.33
C SER A 1044 -43.52 -9.72 -2.36
N ASN A 1045 -44.81 -9.74 -2.01
CA ASN A 1045 -45.90 -10.19 -2.90
C ASN A 1045 -46.13 -9.25 -4.10
N ALA A 1046 -45.66 -8.00 -4.04
CA ALA A 1046 -45.79 -7.01 -5.11
C ALA A 1046 -44.52 -6.88 -5.97
N VAL A 1047 -43.41 -7.49 -5.54
CA VAL A 1047 -42.07 -7.45 -6.16
C VAL A 1047 -41.94 -8.52 -7.26
N GLU A 1048 -41.23 -8.24 -8.36
CA GLU A 1048 -41.06 -9.15 -9.50
C GLU A 1048 -40.12 -10.33 -9.20
N MET A 1049 -39.05 -10.11 -8.43
CA MET A 1049 -38.11 -11.17 -8.01
C MET A 1049 -37.93 -11.17 -6.47
N PRO A 1050 -38.74 -11.94 -5.73
CA PRO A 1050 -38.67 -11.98 -4.27
C PRO A 1050 -37.45 -12.74 -3.71
N GLN A 1051 -36.75 -13.52 -4.55
CA GLN A 1051 -35.58 -14.31 -4.16
C GLN A 1051 -34.47 -14.16 -5.22
N PRO A 1052 -33.66 -13.08 -5.15
CA PRO A 1052 -32.56 -12.89 -6.09
C PRO A 1052 -31.50 -14.00 -5.93
N SER A 1053 -31.15 -14.67 -7.02
CA SER A 1053 -30.14 -15.75 -7.01
C SER A 1053 -28.76 -15.30 -7.51
N ALA A 1054 -28.64 -14.05 -7.95
CA ALA A 1054 -27.42 -13.43 -8.45
C ALA A 1054 -27.26 -12.01 -7.89
N PHE A 1055 -26.06 -11.68 -7.44
CA PHE A 1055 -25.68 -10.36 -6.92
C PHE A 1055 -24.53 -9.77 -7.74
N ASP A 1056 -24.61 -8.48 -8.04
CA ASP A 1056 -23.61 -7.75 -8.81
C ASP A 1056 -22.36 -7.40 -7.98
N ASN A 1057 -21.30 -6.92 -8.65
CA ASN A 1057 -20.09 -6.42 -7.97
C ASN A 1057 -20.38 -5.17 -7.12
N LEU A 1058 -19.79 -5.10 -5.92
CA LEU A 1058 -20.01 -4.01 -4.97
C LEU A 1058 -19.04 -2.82 -5.17
N GLY A 1059 -18.22 -2.82 -6.23
CA GLY A 1059 -17.21 -1.80 -6.49
C GLY A 1059 -17.75 -0.36 -6.65
N ASN A 1060 -19.04 -0.21 -6.97
CA ASN A 1060 -19.71 1.10 -7.06
C ASN A 1060 -20.23 1.62 -5.70
N VAL A 1061 -20.20 0.78 -4.65
CA VAL A 1061 -20.62 1.16 -3.29
C VAL A 1061 -19.42 1.75 -2.54
N PRO A 1062 -19.61 2.82 -1.74
CA PRO A 1062 -18.54 3.38 -0.92
C PRO A 1062 -17.81 2.31 -0.06
N CYS A 1063 -16.49 2.40 -0.01
CA CYS A 1063 -15.62 1.44 0.68
C CYS A 1063 -16.07 1.21 2.14
N GLY A 1064 -16.20 -0.06 2.54
CA GLY A 1064 -16.60 -0.47 3.89
C GLY A 1064 -18.11 -0.61 4.12
N LEU A 1065 -18.97 -0.10 3.23
CA LEU A 1065 -20.44 -0.25 3.34
C LEU A 1065 -21.02 -1.38 2.48
N GLY A 1066 -20.32 -1.83 1.44
CA GLY A 1066 -20.81 -2.87 0.54
C GLY A 1066 -21.19 -4.17 1.26
N GLU A 1067 -20.28 -4.73 2.06
CA GLU A 1067 -20.51 -5.99 2.79
C GLU A 1067 -21.66 -5.88 3.81
N PRO A 1068 -21.73 -4.87 4.69
CA PRO A 1068 -22.87 -4.67 5.59
C PRO A 1068 -24.22 -4.54 4.89
N LEU A 1069 -24.30 -3.74 3.82
CA LEU A 1069 -25.55 -3.51 3.09
C LEU A 1069 -26.04 -4.76 2.38
N LEU A 1070 -25.12 -5.53 1.80
CA LEU A 1070 -25.46 -6.80 1.17
C LEU A 1070 -25.96 -7.84 2.19
N ARG A 1071 -25.33 -7.94 3.36
CA ARG A 1071 -25.81 -8.83 4.42
C ARG A 1071 -27.24 -8.49 4.83
N GLU A 1072 -27.53 -7.21 5.03
CA GLU A 1072 -28.86 -6.73 5.37
C GLU A 1072 -29.88 -7.03 4.24
N LEU A 1073 -29.45 -6.94 2.97
CA LEU A 1073 -30.29 -7.32 1.83
C LEU A 1073 -30.59 -8.82 1.82
N VAL A 1074 -29.59 -9.66 2.09
CA VAL A 1074 -29.78 -11.11 2.21
C VAL A 1074 -30.65 -11.46 3.42
N ASP A 1075 -30.50 -10.75 4.54
CA ASP A 1075 -31.37 -10.89 5.71
C ASP A 1075 -32.83 -10.57 5.35
N SER A 1076 -33.08 -9.51 4.56
CA SER A 1076 -34.44 -9.15 4.13
C SER A 1076 -35.14 -10.26 3.32
N VAL A 1077 -34.38 -11.14 2.68
CA VAL A 1077 -34.88 -12.31 1.94
C VAL A 1077 -35.00 -13.54 2.86
N THR A 1078 -34.02 -13.75 3.74
CA THR A 1078 -33.87 -14.98 4.52
C THR A 1078 -34.56 -14.97 5.89
N GLU A 1079 -34.99 -13.81 6.40
CA GLU A 1079 -35.56 -13.67 7.75
C GLU A 1079 -36.76 -14.60 7.99
N ASN A 1080 -37.64 -14.76 7.00
CA ASN A 1080 -38.85 -15.58 7.10
C ASN A 1080 -38.65 -17.03 6.59
N MET A 1081 -37.43 -17.42 6.22
CA MET A 1081 -37.13 -18.76 5.71
C MET A 1081 -36.77 -19.71 6.85
N ASP A 1082 -37.27 -20.94 6.80
CA ASP A 1082 -36.81 -22.02 7.67
C ASP A 1082 -35.44 -22.57 7.21
N GLY A 1083 -34.84 -23.48 8.00
CA GLY A 1083 -33.51 -24.02 7.71
C GLY A 1083 -33.40 -24.71 6.36
N LEU A 1084 -34.46 -25.39 5.89
CA LEU A 1084 -34.48 -26.09 4.61
C LEU A 1084 -34.65 -25.11 3.43
N ALA A 1085 -35.50 -24.10 3.58
CA ALA A 1085 -35.66 -23.03 2.60
C ALA A 1085 -34.38 -22.21 2.44
N LYS A 1086 -33.67 -21.88 3.54
CA LYS A 1086 -32.34 -21.23 3.50
C LYS A 1086 -31.31 -22.09 2.78
N LEU A 1087 -31.34 -23.41 2.97
CA LEU A 1087 -30.45 -24.34 2.29
C LEU A 1087 -30.77 -24.45 0.78
N GLY A 1088 -32.05 -24.43 0.42
CA GLY A 1088 -32.50 -24.34 -0.98
C GLY A 1088 -32.09 -23.01 -1.64
N TYR A 1089 -32.16 -21.90 -0.90
CA TYR A 1089 -31.70 -20.60 -1.37
C TYR A 1089 -30.18 -20.57 -1.57
N LEU A 1090 -29.40 -21.11 -0.61
CA LEU A 1090 -27.95 -21.25 -0.74
C LEU A 1090 -27.55 -22.07 -1.98
N ARG A 1091 -28.31 -23.11 -2.31
CA ARG A 1091 -28.12 -23.86 -3.56
C ARG A 1091 -28.29 -22.97 -4.78
N GLY A 1092 -29.37 -22.18 -4.84
CA GLY A 1092 -29.60 -21.23 -5.94
C GLY A 1092 -28.45 -20.22 -6.11
N LEU A 1093 -27.88 -19.74 -5.00
CA LEU A 1093 -26.70 -18.87 -5.03
C LEU A 1093 -25.45 -19.59 -5.57
N MET A 1094 -25.23 -20.84 -5.14
CA MET A 1094 -24.12 -21.66 -5.62
C MET A 1094 -24.25 -22.00 -7.12
N ASP A 1095 -25.46 -22.23 -7.62
CA ASP A 1095 -25.71 -22.53 -9.04
C ASP A 1095 -25.45 -21.30 -9.93
N SER A 1096 -25.78 -20.10 -9.45
CA SER A 1096 -25.41 -18.86 -10.14
C SER A 1096 -23.90 -18.61 -10.12
N PHE A 1097 -23.21 -18.89 -9.00
CA PHE A 1097 -21.76 -18.84 -8.93
C PHE A 1097 -21.10 -19.79 -9.94
N LYS A 1098 -21.60 -21.03 -10.04
CA LYS A 1098 -21.13 -22.03 -11.03
C LYS A 1098 -21.34 -21.61 -12.49
N ARG A 1099 -22.39 -20.82 -12.77
CA ARG A 1099 -22.70 -20.28 -14.10
C ARG A 1099 -21.86 -19.06 -14.48
N GLY A 1100 -20.90 -18.66 -13.64
CA GLY A 1100 -19.96 -17.56 -13.93
C GLY A 1100 -20.29 -16.24 -13.24
N CYS A 1101 -21.22 -16.22 -12.28
CA CYS A 1101 -21.44 -15.05 -11.42
C CYS A 1101 -20.46 -15.09 -10.23
N ASP A 1102 -19.19 -14.75 -10.46
CA ASP A 1102 -18.10 -14.80 -9.46
C ASP A 1102 -17.78 -13.42 -8.84
N THR A 1103 -18.80 -12.59 -8.70
CA THR A 1103 -18.71 -11.26 -8.08
C THR A 1103 -18.42 -11.34 -6.58
N ASP A 1104 -17.86 -10.27 -6.01
CA ASP A 1104 -17.70 -10.15 -4.55
C ASP A 1104 -19.06 -10.22 -3.84
N GLY A 1105 -20.10 -9.62 -4.41
CA GLY A 1105 -21.45 -9.67 -3.90
C GLY A 1105 -22.03 -11.09 -3.86
N GLN A 1106 -21.82 -11.90 -4.90
CA GLN A 1106 -22.31 -13.28 -4.91
C GLN A 1106 -21.65 -14.12 -3.80
N LEU A 1107 -20.34 -13.98 -3.62
CA LEU A 1107 -19.59 -14.73 -2.62
C LEU A 1107 -19.94 -14.31 -1.19
N LEU A 1108 -20.14 -13.01 -0.94
CA LEU A 1108 -20.58 -12.49 0.36
C LEU A 1108 -22.01 -12.95 0.71
N ALA A 1109 -22.90 -13.06 -0.27
CA ALA A 1109 -24.24 -13.61 -0.06
C ALA A 1109 -24.18 -15.10 0.31
N ILE A 1110 -23.37 -15.89 -0.41
CA ILE A 1110 -23.10 -17.30 -0.09
C ILE A 1110 -22.56 -17.44 1.34
N GLU A 1111 -21.59 -16.60 1.71
CA GLU A 1111 -21.01 -16.59 3.04
C GLU A 1111 -22.04 -16.34 4.13
N HIS A 1112 -22.86 -15.30 3.98
CA HIS A 1112 -23.81 -14.88 5.00
C HIS A 1112 -24.90 -15.94 5.23
N VAL A 1113 -25.45 -16.52 4.16
CA VAL A 1113 -26.44 -17.61 4.28
C VAL A 1113 -25.81 -18.87 4.88
N ALA A 1114 -24.58 -19.20 4.48
CA ALA A 1114 -23.84 -20.31 5.08
C ALA A 1114 -23.60 -20.09 6.58
N ASP A 1115 -23.26 -18.87 6.99
CA ASP A 1115 -23.08 -18.50 8.40
C ASP A 1115 -24.38 -18.62 9.20
N GLN A 1116 -25.52 -18.16 8.67
CA GLN A 1116 -26.84 -18.37 9.29
C GLN A 1116 -27.19 -19.86 9.46
N LEU A 1117 -26.85 -20.68 8.47
CA LEU A 1117 -27.06 -22.14 8.55
C LEU A 1117 -26.10 -22.79 9.56
N THR A 1118 -24.90 -22.23 9.75
CA THR A 1118 -23.94 -22.71 10.76
C THR A 1118 -24.31 -22.34 12.19
N THR A 1119 -25.19 -21.38 12.41
CA THR A 1119 -25.71 -21.05 13.74
C THR A 1119 -27.02 -21.79 14.07
N SER A 1120 -27.70 -22.37 13.07
CA SER A 1120 -28.95 -23.14 13.25
C SER A 1120 -28.76 -24.45 14.05
N PRO A 1121 -29.58 -24.76 15.06
CA PRO A 1121 -29.40 -25.96 15.90
C PRO A 1121 -29.50 -27.30 15.15
N ASP A 1122 -30.01 -27.34 13.91
CA ASP A 1122 -30.23 -28.58 13.16
C ASP A 1122 -28.94 -29.11 12.48
N PHE A 1123 -28.43 -30.24 12.97
CA PHE A 1123 -27.12 -30.79 12.59
C PHE A 1123 -27.07 -31.54 11.23
N LEU A 1124 -28.23 -31.90 10.66
CA LEU A 1124 -28.32 -32.77 9.46
C LEU A 1124 -29.18 -32.16 8.34
N LEU A 1125 -29.27 -30.82 8.25
CA LEU A 1125 -30.00 -30.17 7.16
C LEU A 1125 -29.43 -30.60 5.79
N ARG A 1126 -30.21 -31.42 5.09
CA ARG A 1126 -30.00 -31.81 3.70
C ARG A 1126 -31.30 -31.62 2.95
N THR A 1127 -31.22 -31.07 1.74
CA THR A 1127 -32.38 -31.07 0.82
C THR A 1127 -32.72 -32.51 0.41
N GLU A 1128 -33.91 -32.76 -0.13
CA GLU A 1128 -34.33 -34.08 -0.66
C GLU A 1128 -33.34 -34.68 -1.67
N GLU A 1129 -32.65 -33.84 -2.44
CA GLU A 1129 -31.61 -34.24 -3.41
C GLU A 1129 -30.18 -34.32 -2.81
N GLY A 1130 -30.04 -34.28 -1.48
CA GLY A 1130 -28.76 -34.50 -0.79
C GLY A 1130 -27.82 -33.29 -0.64
N PHE A 1131 -28.18 -32.10 -1.12
CA PHE A 1131 -27.37 -30.87 -0.95
C PHE A 1131 -27.24 -30.44 0.49
N GLY A 1132 -26.00 -30.09 0.88
CA GLY A 1132 -25.62 -29.68 2.22
C GLY A 1132 -24.30 -28.89 2.22
N LEU A 1133 -23.92 -28.38 3.39
CA LEU A 1133 -22.75 -27.50 3.55
C LEU A 1133 -21.41 -28.15 3.14
N SER A 1134 -21.29 -29.48 3.22
CA SER A 1134 -20.12 -30.22 2.73
C SER A 1134 -19.93 -30.14 1.22
N MET A 1135 -21.03 -30.04 0.45
CA MET A 1135 -20.98 -29.84 -0.99
C MET A 1135 -20.59 -28.40 -1.33
N VAL A 1136 -21.16 -27.42 -0.62
CA VAL A 1136 -20.75 -26.01 -0.73
C VAL A 1136 -19.24 -25.85 -0.51
N HIS A 1137 -18.71 -26.46 0.56
CA HIS A 1137 -17.28 -26.47 0.83
C HIS A 1137 -16.48 -27.09 -0.33
N SER A 1138 -16.89 -28.24 -0.87
CA SER A 1138 -16.16 -28.93 -1.95
C SER A 1138 -16.11 -28.10 -3.23
N GLU A 1139 -17.22 -27.45 -3.58
CA GLU A 1139 -17.35 -26.59 -4.76
C GLU A 1139 -16.47 -25.34 -4.64
N LEU A 1140 -16.49 -24.68 -3.49
CA LEU A 1140 -15.67 -23.51 -3.20
C LEU A 1140 -14.17 -23.86 -3.10
N THR A 1141 -13.82 -25.03 -2.58
CA THR A 1141 -12.42 -25.49 -2.55
C THR A 1141 -11.90 -25.75 -3.97
N SER A 1142 -12.75 -26.32 -4.82
CA SER A 1142 -12.40 -26.58 -6.23
C SER A 1142 -12.26 -25.30 -7.05
N SER A 1143 -13.02 -24.26 -6.73
CA SER A 1143 -12.94 -22.97 -7.44
C SER A 1143 -11.64 -22.21 -7.13
N LEU A 1144 -11.04 -22.36 -5.94
CA LEU A 1144 -9.75 -21.72 -5.61
C LEU A 1144 -8.62 -22.10 -6.57
N LEU A 1145 -8.62 -23.33 -7.09
CA LEU A 1145 -7.64 -23.79 -8.09
C LEU A 1145 -7.84 -23.17 -9.48
N ARG A 1146 -8.99 -22.52 -9.72
CA ARG A 1146 -9.34 -21.83 -10.97
C ARG A 1146 -9.03 -20.33 -10.95
N GLN A 1147 -8.33 -19.83 -9.91
CA GLN A 1147 -7.96 -18.42 -9.72
C GLN A 1147 -9.17 -17.46 -9.77
N PRO A 1148 -10.11 -17.57 -8.81
CA PRO A 1148 -11.30 -16.72 -8.78
C PRO A 1148 -10.94 -15.27 -8.49
N ALA A 1149 -11.78 -14.31 -8.90
CA ALA A 1149 -11.53 -12.88 -8.71
C ALA A 1149 -11.32 -12.49 -7.23
N HIS A 1150 -12.01 -13.15 -6.29
CA HIS A 1150 -11.98 -12.84 -4.86
C HIS A 1150 -11.63 -14.06 -3.98
N PRO A 1151 -10.38 -14.57 -4.04
CA PRO A 1151 -9.99 -15.83 -3.39
C PRO A 1151 -9.99 -15.76 -1.86
N HIS A 1152 -9.83 -14.56 -1.30
CA HIS A 1152 -9.81 -14.33 0.15
C HIS A 1152 -11.20 -14.54 0.80
N ILE A 1153 -12.29 -14.16 0.12
CA ILE A 1153 -13.68 -14.38 0.60
C ILE A 1153 -13.98 -15.87 0.61
N ILE A 1154 -13.57 -16.59 -0.44
CA ILE A 1154 -13.72 -18.05 -0.51
C ILE A 1154 -12.96 -18.73 0.65
N CYS A 1155 -11.73 -18.31 0.94
CA CYS A 1155 -10.99 -18.82 2.10
C CYS A 1155 -11.71 -18.52 3.43
N ARG A 1156 -12.34 -17.35 3.56
CA ARG A 1156 -13.12 -16.97 4.75
C ARG A 1156 -14.33 -17.88 4.95
N ILE A 1157 -15.08 -18.18 3.89
CA ILE A 1157 -16.22 -19.12 3.90
C ILE A 1157 -15.76 -20.53 4.30
N LEU A 1158 -14.71 -21.05 3.65
CA LEU A 1158 -14.18 -22.38 3.94
C LEU A 1158 -13.73 -22.50 5.40
N ARG A 1159 -13.06 -21.46 5.93
CA ARG A 1159 -12.67 -21.39 7.34
C ARG A 1159 -13.89 -21.42 8.25
N GLY A 1160 -14.90 -20.60 7.96
CA GLY A 1160 -16.15 -20.54 8.72
C GLY A 1160 -16.86 -21.89 8.81
N LEU A 1161 -16.98 -22.59 7.67
CA LEU A 1161 -17.56 -23.94 7.60
C LEU A 1161 -16.76 -24.97 8.41
N LEU A 1162 -15.43 -24.96 8.29
CA LEU A 1162 -14.54 -25.87 9.03
C LEU A 1162 -14.53 -25.58 10.54
N GLU A 1163 -14.64 -24.32 10.95
CA GLU A 1163 -14.51 -23.90 12.36
C GLU A 1163 -15.83 -23.96 13.13
N LYS A 1164 -16.92 -23.42 12.55
CA LYS A 1164 -18.23 -23.30 13.21
C LYS A 1164 -19.07 -24.58 13.10
N ARG A 1165 -18.89 -25.39 12.05
CA ARG A 1165 -19.64 -26.64 11.81
C ARG A 1165 -18.74 -27.85 11.47
N PRO A 1166 -17.82 -28.25 12.37
CA PRO A 1166 -16.89 -29.34 12.10
C PRO A 1166 -17.58 -30.69 11.83
N GLN A 1167 -18.73 -30.94 12.47
CA GLN A 1167 -19.53 -32.17 12.30
C GLN A 1167 -20.19 -32.28 10.92
N GLY A 1168 -20.50 -31.14 10.28
CA GLY A 1168 -21.12 -31.08 8.95
C GLY A 1168 -20.13 -31.26 7.79
N MET A 1169 -18.82 -31.26 8.08
CA MET A 1169 -17.77 -31.52 7.10
C MET A 1169 -17.48 -33.03 7.03
N SER A 1170 -17.05 -33.53 5.89
CA SER A 1170 -16.62 -34.93 5.68
C SER A 1170 -15.09 -35.07 5.75
N GLN A 1171 -14.59 -36.31 5.82
CA GLN A 1171 -13.15 -36.60 5.68
C GLN A 1171 -12.59 -36.03 4.37
N TRP A 1172 -13.33 -36.21 3.28
CA TRP A 1172 -13.01 -35.65 1.96
C TRP A 1172 -12.80 -34.13 1.99
N ASN A 1173 -13.63 -33.39 2.74
CA ASN A 1173 -13.49 -31.94 2.85
C ASN A 1173 -12.16 -31.52 3.52
N VAL A 1174 -11.68 -32.30 4.49
CA VAL A 1174 -10.39 -32.03 5.16
C VAL A 1174 -9.24 -32.29 4.21
N GLU A 1175 -9.26 -33.43 3.52
CA GLU A 1175 -8.19 -33.84 2.59
C GLU A 1175 -8.09 -32.92 1.38
N VAL A 1176 -9.23 -32.55 0.77
CA VAL A 1176 -9.26 -31.67 -0.39
C VAL A 1176 -8.77 -30.25 -0.04
N THR A 1177 -9.02 -29.76 1.18
CA THR A 1177 -8.47 -28.48 1.64
C THR A 1177 -6.95 -28.54 1.79
N LEU A 1178 -6.40 -29.56 2.46
CA LEU A 1178 -4.94 -29.72 2.63
C LEU A 1178 -4.22 -29.86 1.27
N SER A 1179 -4.79 -30.65 0.36
CA SER A 1179 -4.28 -30.82 -1.01
C SER A 1179 -4.33 -29.51 -1.80
N THR A 1180 -5.43 -28.77 -1.70
CA THR A 1180 -5.61 -27.48 -2.38
C THR A 1180 -4.65 -26.41 -1.87
N VAL A 1181 -4.46 -26.31 -0.54
CA VAL A 1181 -3.45 -25.41 0.06
C VAL A 1181 -2.05 -25.76 -0.45
N SER A 1182 -1.67 -27.04 -0.44
CA SER A 1182 -0.36 -27.48 -0.95
C SER A 1182 -0.13 -27.09 -2.40
N ARG A 1183 -1.17 -27.14 -3.25
CA ARG A 1183 -1.09 -26.74 -4.66
C ARG A 1183 -1.01 -25.23 -4.82
N LEU A 1184 -1.80 -24.47 -4.08
CA LEU A 1184 -1.84 -23.00 -4.18
C LEU A 1184 -0.50 -22.37 -3.77
N VAL A 1185 0.21 -22.94 -2.79
CA VAL A 1185 1.56 -22.49 -2.38
C VAL A 1185 2.61 -22.72 -3.49
N ARG A 1186 2.40 -23.67 -4.42
CA ARG A 1186 3.32 -23.95 -5.54
C ARG A 1186 3.16 -23.03 -6.74
N LEU A 1187 2.03 -22.33 -6.89
CA LEU A 1187 1.76 -21.47 -8.04
C LEU A 1187 2.39 -20.06 -7.94
N ASP A 1188 3.03 -19.72 -6.80
CA ASP A 1188 3.46 -18.37 -6.40
C ASP A 1188 4.69 -17.78 -7.12
N SER A 1189 4.96 -18.19 -8.37
CA SER A 1189 6.07 -17.61 -9.17
C SER A 1189 5.68 -16.38 -10.01
N SER A 1190 4.43 -15.90 -9.92
CA SER A 1190 3.94 -14.70 -10.62
C SER A 1190 3.13 -13.80 -9.68
N PRO A 1191 3.32 -12.46 -9.70
CA PRO A 1191 2.52 -11.54 -8.91
C PRO A 1191 1.15 -11.35 -9.58
N ALA A 1192 0.15 -12.14 -9.20
CA ALA A 1192 -1.22 -11.98 -9.69
C ALA A 1192 -2.17 -11.69 -8.52
N GLU A 1193 -2.98 -10.63 -8.64
CA GLU A 1193 -3.99 -10.17 -7.67
C GLU A 1193 -5.05 -11.25 -7.32
N HIS A 1194 -5.13 -12.34 -8.09
CA HIS A 1194 -6.12 -13.42 -7.97
C HIS A 1194 -5.65 -14.65 -7.18
N HIS A 1195 -4.51 -14.58 -6.49
CA HIS A 1195 -4.05 -15.64 -5.58
C HIS A 1195 -4.48 -15.39 -4.11
N PRO A 1196 -4.88 -16.44 -3.36
CA PRO A 1196 -5.22 -16.27 -1.95
C PRO A 1196 -3.98 -15.86 -1.14
N PRO A 1197 -4.09 -14.86 -0.23
CA PRO A 1197 -2.98 -14.45 0.62
C PRO A 1197 -2.45 -15.62 1.45
N TYR A 1198 -1.13 -15.72 1.59
CA TYR A 1198 -0.48 -16.79 2.36
C TYR A 1198 -1.01 -16.91 3.80
N SER A 1199 -1.33 -15.79 4.44
CA SER A 1199 -1.94 -15.77 5.79
C SER A 1199 -3.28 -16.50 5.84
N TRP A 1200 -4.09 -16.47 4.77
CA TRP A 1200 -5.36 -17.21 4.69
C TRP A 1200 -5.14 -18.71 4.47
N LEU A 1201 -4.11 -19.10 3.72
CA LEU A 1201 -3.72 -20.50 3.56
C LEU A 1201 -3.28 -21.10 4.90
N CYS A 1202 -2.49 -20.37 5.69
CA CYS A 1202 -2.13 -20.76 7.05
C CYS A 1202 -3.36 -20.91 7.95
N LYS A 1203 -4.30 -19.95 7.93
CA LYS A 1203 -5.52 -19.99 8.73
C LYS A 1203 -6.41 -21.20 8.43
N LEU A 1204 -6.46 -21.66 7.17
CA LEU A 1204 -7.21 -22.87 6.80
C LEU A 1204 -6.59 -24.13 7.41
N VAL A 1205 -5.26 -24.28 7.33
CA VAL A 1205 -4.53 -25.41 7.94
C VAL A 1205 -4.62 -25.36 9.46
N GLU A 1206 -4.52 -24.16 10.05
CA GLU A 1206 -4.68 -23.93 11.49
C GLU A 1206 -6.03 -24.45 12.01
N VAL A 1207 -7.13 -24.12 11.34
CA VAL A 1207 -8.47 -24.59 11.73
C VAL A 1207 -8.59 -26.10 11.62
N ILE A 1208 -8.00 -26.73 10.59
CA ILE A 1208 -7.96 -28.20 10.46
C ILE A 1208 -7.22 -28.84 11.65
N ILE A 1209 -6.05 -28.31 12.02
CA ILE A 1209 -5.27 -28.83 13.16
C ILE A 1209 -6.05 -28.63 14.48
N LYS A 1210 -6.64 -27.46 14.69
CA LYS A 1210 -7.36 -27.13 15.93
C LYS A 1210 -8.68 -27.90 16.11
N LYS A 1211 -9.47 -28.06 15.03
CA LYS A 1211 -10.86 -28.55 15.12
C LYS A 1211 -11.08 -29.95 14.52
N HIS A 1212 -10.21 -30.42 13.64
CA HIS A 1212 -10.36 -31.70 12.92
C HIS A 1212 -9.28 -32.73 13.26
N ARG A 1213 -8.55 -32.57 14.38
CA ARG A 1213 -7.42 -33.43 14.77
C ARG A 1213 -7.67 -34.94 14.71
N ILE A 1214 -8.84 -35.41 15.12
CA ILE A 1214 -9.20 -36.85 15.16
C ILE A 1214 -9.28 -37.43 13.75
N ARG A 1215 -9.73 -36.61 12.79
CA ARG A 1215 -9.83 -36.98 11.37
C ARG A 1215 -8.49 -37.02 10.64
N LEU A 1216 -7.44 -36.53 11.29
CA LEU A 1216 -6.06 -36.59 10.79
C LEU A 1216 -5.35 -37.86 11.22
N GLU A 1217 -5.94 -38.68 12.11
CA GLU A 1217 -5.43 -40.01 12.43
C GLU A 1217 -5.36 -40.86 11.16
N GLY A 1218 -4.17 -41.43 10.88
CA GLY A 1218 -3.88 -42.14 9.62
C GLY A 1218 -3.56 -41.24 8.40
N HIS A 1219 -3.78 -39.91 8.49
CA HIS A 1219 -3.64 -38.95 7.37
C HIS A 1219 -2.58 -37.87 7.62
N PHE A 1220 -1.72 -38.06 8.63
CA PHE A 1220 -0.65 -37.11 9.01
C PHE A 1220 0.30 -36.75 7.87
N HIS A 1221 0.50 -37.66 6.90
CA HIS A 1221 1.34 -37.41 5.74
C HIS A 1221 0.84 -36.23 4.88
N LEU A 1222 -0.48 -36.00 4.81
CA LEU A 1222 -1.06 -34.86 4.09
C LEU A 1222 -0.77 -33.53 4.81
N VAL A 1223 -0.85 -33.53 6.14
CA VAL A 1223 -0.54 -32.35 6.96
C VAL A 1223 0.95 -32.03 6.85
N LEU A 1224 1.82 -33.03 6.98
CA LEU A 1224 3.27 -32.88 6.88
C LEU A 1224 3.66 -32.30 5.51
N SER A 1225 3.12 -32.86 4.42
CA SER A 1225 3.34 -32.34 3.07
C SER A 1225 2.87 -30.89 2.94
N THR A 1226 1.70 -30.55 3.50
CA THR A 1226 1.16 -29.18 3.44
C THR A 1226 2.02 -28.20 4.24
N MET A 1227 2.47 -28.57 5.43
CA MET A 1227 3.34 -27.74 6.27
C MET A 1227 4.72 -27.53 5.65
N GLN A 1228 5.31 -28.57 5.05
CA GLN A 1228 6.57 -28.45 4.31
C GLN A 1228 6.43 -27.45 3.15
N MET A 1229 5.33 -27.53 2.39
CA MET A 1229 5.08 -26.58 1.31
C MET A 1229 4.90 -25.16 1.82
N LEU A 1230 4.12 -24.95 2.88
CA LEU A 1230 3.93 -23.65 3.51
C LEU A 1230 5.28 -23.05 3.98
N LEU A 1231 6.09 -23.82 4.69
CA LEU A 1231 7.42 -23.38 5.14
C LEU A 1231 8.34 -23.00 3.98
N GLN A 1232 8.34 -23.77 2.89
CA GLN A 1232 9.08 -23.42 1.67
C GLN A 1232 8.58 -22.09 1.06
N GLY A 1233 7.26 -21.87 1.03
CA GLY A 1233 6.67 -20.62 0.57
C GLY A 1233 6.96 -19.41 1.47
N LEU A 1234 7.06 -19.61 2.79
CA LEU A 1234 7.41 -18.57 3.75
C LEU A 1234 8.88 -18.14 3.62
N LEU A 1235 9.79 -19.10 3.51
CA LEU A 1235 11.23 -18.85 3.32
C LEU A 1235 11.53 -18.12 2.00
N ALA A 1236 10.64 -18.21 1.02
CA ALA A 1236 10.74 -17.51 -0.26
C ALA A 1236 10.17 -16.07 -0.26
N ARG A 1237 9.51 -15.62 0.83
CA ARG A 1237 8.85 -14.30 0.91
C ARG A 1237 9.55 -13.36 1.91
N PRO A 1238 10.10 -12.20 1.48
CA PRO A 1238 10.47 -11.14 2.42
C PRO A 1238 9.20 -10.48 3.00
N ALA A 1239 9.14 -10.36 4.33
CA ALA A 1239 8.00 -9.79 5.05
C ALA A 1239 7.85 -8.28 4.76
N ALA A 1240 6.77 -7.88 4.10
CA ALA A 1240 6.38 -6.47 4.04
C ALA A 1240 5.90 -6.01 5.43
N PRO A 1241 6.35 -4.84 5.94
CA PRO A 1241 5.86 -4.30 7.20
C PRO A 1241 4.37 -3.97 7.06
N SER A 1242 3.55 -4.58 7.92
CA SER A 1242 2.09 -4.40 7.95
C SER A 1242 1.72 -3.02 8.53
N SER A 1243 1.93 -1.93 7.79
CA SER A 1243 1.48 -0.60 8.21
C SER A 1243 0.07 -0.23 7.73
N ALA A 1244 -0.64 -1.14 7.03
CA ALA A 1244 -1.97 -0.86 6.48
C ALA A 1244 -3.09 -1.81 6.95
N ALA A 1245 -2.78 -2.88 7.69
CA ALA A 1245 -3.80 -3.86 8.12
C ALA A 1245 -4.45 -3.52 9.47
N ALA A 1246 -3.78 -2.78 10.35
CA ALA A 1246 -4.29 -2.49 11.69
C ALA A 1246 -5.49 -1.52 11.72
N THR A 1247 -5.65 -0.66 10.70
CA THR A 1247 -6.81 0.23 10.58
C THR A 1247 -8.05 -0.48 10.04
N ALA A 1248 -7.89 -1.60 9.32
CA ALA A 1248 -9.02 -2.40 8.82
C ALA A 1248 -9.51 -3.43 9.84
N THR A 1249 -8.61 -4.05 10.63
CA THR A 1249 -9.03 -5.00 11.68
C THR A 1249 -9.60 -4.33 12.92
N ALA A 1250 -9.17 -3.11 13.28
CA ALA A 1250 -9.80 -2.33 14.34
C ALA A 1250 -11.24 -1.90 13.98
N ALA A 1251 -11.54 -1.70 12.69
CA ALA A 1251 -12.91 -1.46 12.23
C ALA A 1251 -13.77 -2.74 12.29
N GLN A 1252 -13.18 -3.92 12.15
CA GLN A 1252 -13.88 -5.21 12.19
C GLN A 1252 -14.10 -5.73 13.62
N GLU A 1253 -13.18 -5.50 14.56
CA GLU A 1253 -13.38 -5.81 15.98
C GLU A 1253 -14.31 -4.81 16.69
N ALA A 1254 -14.37 -3.55 16.22
CA ALA A 1254 -15.44 -2.63 16.63
C ALA A 1254 -16.83 -3.16 16.25
N HIS A 1255 -16.96 -3.95 15.17
CA HIS A 1255 -18.21 -4.60 14.77
C HIS A 1255 -18.49 -5.95 15.45
N ALA A 1256 -17.51 -6.55 16.14
CA ALA A 1256 -17.72 -7.78 16.93
C ALA A 1256 -18.28 -7.49 18.35
N HIS A 1257 -18.26 -6.24 18.78
CA HIS A 1257 -18.90 -5.76 20.02
C HIS A 1257 -19.82 -4.53 19.82
N LEU A 1258 -20.36 -4.38 18.59
CA LEU A 1258 -21.46 -3.45 18.28
C LEU A 1258 -22.79 -4.19 18.19
#